data_AF-A0A6G0YWY7-F1
#
_entry.id   AF-A0A6G0YWY7-F1
#
_cell.length_a   1.000
_cell.length_b   1.000
_cell.length_c   1.000
_cell.angle_alpha   90.00
_cell.angle_beta   90.00
_cell.angle_gamma   90.00
#
_symmetry.space_group_name_H-M   'P 1'
#
loop_
_entity.id
_entity.type
_entity.pdbx_description
1 polymer ?
#
loop_
_entity_poly.entity_id
_entity_poly.type
_entity_poly.pdbx_seq_one_letter_code
_entity_poly.pdbx_strand_id
1 'polypeptide(L)'
;MYCQDCPDGVPVTYVKYSNSAPRSVVQPILLYASTPGVAITAECYNRCRKSVDCAGFIIDYTSTSCYRVPNMGSSTDNIVVTPNVNFFRKACLRVPESCNRRAWPIEVSMDYEINGFQYSVIPNIGDKWRCAQLCIDQNNCKSANYFRSTKMCSLNSETRKTKPTAFNPSRNQVEYLENECANTLPGVNQMSSCWHEPVYDRTLQQVDLQIENINIEQCKERCESEQYFSCRGYTFKCPTDGFGGTLCLLHGDDTITAGPLIPSPCSTYIERITCIDLSVSCNDDSMIVSLRSQGFKGRMFVLGRPEECGVNGRHTDMTTITLPIVENHTQRNRCDVVVAKSANSNRKLATAVVVVQHHPIIQTVGDRVTKVSCAVGSSPHPSFLASRPQNITLDATFGVAEPSIHNTIYNDGGYDPNGLVGSANQVAKMRILEVGRNVKQVSEVKLGDELELRIDVNHPYNATQLRAGHLIASSGDGLDSLLLLDWRGCPPEPTTFPVLNLTPPNSMVARFKAFRFPSSPVLRFSLMMMFCDQLCKPSDCGNGQVSYGRRKRDVQEAKTKEVPLQLAIVVRSLEEQEEIIGSQSQISNNNNNNERSSRRLEASVIRNNEWCITWPIGLAITIILVTMQTLIVLGCWSFFRRSNQKVINDRVTLNSDFQPRHVTWADHQ
;
A
#
# COMPACT_ATOMS: atom_id res chain seq x y z
N MET A 1 7.72 -39.27 -11.11
CA MET A 1 6.27 -39.47 -10.86
C MET A 1 5.99 -38.91 -9.47
N TYR A 2 5.71 -37.59 -9.39
CA TYR A 2 5.19 -36.93 -8.18
C TYR A 2 4.36 -35.74 -8.67
N CYS A 3 3.20 -36.04 -9.25
CA CYS A 3 2.08 -35.11 -9.10
C CYS A 3 1.85 -35.01 -7.59
N GLN A 4 1.82 -33.80 -7.05
CA GLN A 4 1.50 -33.60 -5.65
C GLN A 4 0.00 -33.82 -5.49
N ASP A 5 -0.40 -35.10 -5.51
CA ASP A 5 -1.77 -35.52 -5.30
C ASP A 5 -2.12 -35.19 -3.86
N CYS A 6 -3.10 -34.30 -3.69
CA CYS A 6 -3.58 -33.96 -2.36
C CYS A 6 -4.13 -35.23 -1.68
N PRO A 7 -3.99 -35.36 -0.35
CA PRO A 7 -4.60 -36.46 0.39
C PRO A 7 -6.09 -36.58 0.05
N ASP A 8 -6.60 -37.81 0.05
CA ASP A 8 -7.96 -38.12 -0.42
C ASP A 8 -9.02 -37.14 0.11
N GLY A 9 -9.77 -36.54 -0.81
CA GLY A 9 -10.85 -35.60 -0.52
C GLY A 9 -10.43 -34.14 -0.23
N VAL A 10 -9.15 -33.77 -0.33
CA VAL A 10 -8.71 -32.36 -0.27
C VAL A 10 -8.55 -31.81 -1.69
N PRO A 11 -9.27 -30.73 -2.08
CA PRO A 11 -9.09 -30.15 -3.40
C PRO A 11 -7.74 -29.44 -3.53
N VAL A 12 -7.15 -29.52 -4.74
CA VAL A 12 -6.01 -28.68 -5.12
C VAL A 12 -6.52 -27.25 -5.35
N THR A 13 -5.89 -26.30 -4.68
CA THR A 13 -6.08 -24.86 -4.89
C THR A 13 -4.73 -24.18 -5.10
N TYR A 14 -4.69 -22.85 -5.20
CA TYR A 14 -3.47 -22.07 -5.25
C TYR A 14 -3.36 -21.11 -4.07
N VAL A 15 -2.16 -20.64 -3.81
CA VAL A 15 -1.87 -19.57 -2.85
C VAL A 15 -0.98 -18.55 -3.53
N LYS A 16 -1.22 -17.28 -3.24
CA LYS A 16 -0.56 -16.16 -3.92
C LYS A 16 0.54 -15.58 -3.05
N TYR A 17 1.71 -15.37 -3.64
CA TYR A 17 2.79 -14.56 -3.11
C TYR A 17 2.94 -13.35 -4.04
N SER A 18 2.62 -12.16 -3.55
CA SER A 18 2.78 -10.93 -4.32
C SER A 18 4.25 -10.49 -4.36
N ASN A 19 4.68 -9.92 -5.49
CA ASN A 19 6.04 -9.39 -5.69
C ASN A 19 7.16 -10.37 -5.26
N SER A 20 6.98 -11.64 -5.60
CA SER A 20 7.78 -12.76 -5.10
C SER A 20 7.89 -13.88 -6.13
N ALA A 21 9.04 -14.56 -6.11
CA ALA A 21 9.29 -15.74 -6.93
C ALA A 21 10.11 -16.77 -6.15
N PRO A 22 9.98 -18.07 -6.43
CA PRO A 22 10.87 -19.08 -5.86
C PRO A 22 12.30 -18.87 -6.38
N ARG A 23 13.29 -19.02 -5.50
CA ARG A 23 14.70 -18.99 -5.88
C ARG A 23 15.01 -20.25 -6.69
N SER A 24 15.04 -20.08 -8.01
CA SER A 24 15.33 -21.17 -8.95
C SER A 24 16.74 -21.08 -9.52
N VAL A 25 17.40 -22.24 -9.64
CA VAL A 25 18.63 -22.43 -10.42
C VAL A 25 18.32 -22.99 -11.81
N VAL A 26 17.05 -23.38 -12.04
CA VAL A 26 16.54 -23.97 -13.27
C VAL A 26 15.92 -22.88 -14.13
N GLN A 27 16.15 -22.94 -15.44
CA GLN A 27 15.52 -22.03 -16.39
C GLN A 27 13.99 -22.16 -16.33
N PRO A 28 13.26 -21.04 -16.20
CA PRO A 28 11.81 -21.06 -16.16
C PRO A 28 11.23 -21.48 -17.51
N ILE A 29 10.23 -22.37 -17.50
CA ILE A 29 9.60 -22.87 -18.72
C ILE A 29 8.38 -22.03 -19.04
N LEU A 30 8.36 -21.38 -20.21
CA LEU A 30 7.25 -20.53 -20.63
C LEU A 30 5.95 -21.34 -20.73
N LEU A 31 4.89 -20.88 -20.08
CA LEU A 31 3.54 -21.44 -20.19
C LEU A 31 2.68 -20.66 -21.19
N TYR A 32 2.78 -19.34 -21.14
CA TYR A 32 2.02 -18.41 -21.96
C TYR A 32 2.66 -17.02 -21.95
N ALA A 33 2.52 -16.29 -23.04
CA ALA A 33 2.90 -14.89 -23.17
C ALA A 33 1.84 -14.18 -24.01
N SER A 34 1.58 -12.92 -23.71
CA SER A 34 0.68 -12.06 -24.47
C SER A 34 1.28 -10.67 -24.66
N THR A 35 0.56 -9.80 -25.38
CA THR A 35 0.94 -8.39 -25.52
C THR A 35 0.89 -7.67 -24.17
N PRO A 36 1.80 -6.71 -23.91
CA PRO A 36 1.80 -5.94 -22.67
C PRO A 36 0.45 -5.32 -22.31
N GLY A 37 0.07 -5.44 -21.04
CA GLY A 37 -1.17 -4.86 -20.51
C GLY A 37 -2.41 -5.74 -20.63
N VAL A 38 -2.28 -6.96 -21.16
CA VAL A 38 -3.36 -7.96 -21.16
C VAL A 38 -3.33 -8.76 -19.86
N ALA A 39 -4.51 -9.01 -19.29
CA ALA A 39 -4.65 -9.88 -18.12
C ALA A 39 -4.39 -11.36 -18.50
N ILE A 40 -3.36 -11.98 -17.92
CA ILE A 40 -2.99 -13.39 -18.24
C ILE A 40 -3.16 -14.36 -17.07
N THR A 41 -3.56 -13.89 -15.88
CA THR A 41 -3.62 -14.69 -14.65
C THR A 41 -4.47 -15.95 -14.80
N ALA A 42 -5.68 -15.84 -15.36
CA ALA A 42 -6.58 -16.97 -15.55
C ALA A 42 -6.02 -18.02 -16.54
N GLU A 43 -5.38 -17.57 -17.62
CA GLU A 43 -4.82 -18.47 -18.64
C GLU A 43 -3.65 -19.28 -18.06
N CYS A 44 -2.76 -18.60 -17.33
CA CYS A 44 -1.64 -19.22 -16.63
C CYS A 44 -2.09 -20.22 -15.56
N TYR A 45 -3.13 -19.85 -14.80
CA TYR A 45 -3.77 -20.72 -13.82
C TYR A 45 -4.28 -22.02 -14.47
N ASN A 46 -5.04 -21.91 -15.57
CA ASN A 46 -5.63 -23.04 -16.25
C ASN A 46 -4.58 -23.95 -16.90
N ARG A 47 -3.53 -23.37 -17.50
CA ARG A 47 -2.41 -24.13 -18.08
C ARG A 47 -1.61 -24.88 -17.03
N CYS A 48 -1.27 -24.24 -15.92
CA CYS A 48 -0.56 -24.90 -14.83
C CYS A 48 -1.42 -25.98 -14.15
N ARG A 49 -2.73 -25.74 -14.02
CA ARG A 49 -3.68 -26.73 -13.46
C ARG A 49 -3.74 -28.00 -14.31
N LYS A 50 -3.75 -27.87 -15.64
CA LYS A 50 -3.76 -29.01 -16.60
C LYS A 50 -2.40 -29.71 -16.72
N SER A 51 -1.31 -29.07 -16.29
CA SER A 51 0.04 -29.63 -16.39
C SER A 51 0.38 -30.52 -15.18
N VAL A 52 0.80 -31.75 -15.47
CA VAL A 52 1.15 -32.79 -14.47
C VAL A 52 2.40 -32.43 -13.64
N ASP A 53 3.37 -31.73 -14.22
CA ASP A 53 4.60 -31.29 -13.54
C ASP A 53 4.56 -29.80 -13.22
N CYS A 54 3.44 -29.30 -12.70
CA CYS A 54 3.34 -27.89 -12.29
C CYS A 54 3.10 -27.80 -10.80
N ALA A 55 4.11 -27.42 -10.02
CA ALA A 55 3.95 -27.10 -8.59
C ALA A 55 3.38 -25.69 -8.39
N GLY A 56 3.50 -24.83 -9.40
CA GLY A 56 2.97 -23.48 -9.42
C GLY A 56 3.39 -22.75 -10.68
N PHE A 57 3.02 -21.48 -10.80
CA PHE A 57 3.44 -20.62 -11.90
C PHE A 57 3.78 -19.23 -11.41
N ILE A 58 4.74 -18.59 -12.07
CA ILE A 58 5.03 -17.17 -11.88
C ILE A 58 4.43 -16.37 -13.03
N ILE A 59 3.94 -15.17 -12.75
CA ILE A 59 3.57 -14.17 -13.76
C ILE A 59 4.57 -13.03 -13.64
N ASP A 60 5.27 -12.73 -14.73
CA ASP A 60 6.03 -11.51 -14.88
C ASP A 60 5.17 -10.48 -15.63
N TYR A 61 4.72 -9.46 -14.92
CA TYR A 61 3.85 -8.43 -15.48
C TYR A 61 4.61 -7.41 -16.34
N THR A 62 5.95 -7.39 -16.27
CA THR A 62 6.77 -6.54 -17.16
C THR A 62 6.82 -7.09 -18.58
N SER A 63 7.00 -8.41 -18.69
CA SER A 63 7.01 -9.13 -19.97
C SER A 63 5.65 -9.68 -20.37
N THR A 64 4.61 -9.54 -19.53
CA THR A 64 3.27 -10.15 -19.71
C THR A 64 3.38 -11.61 -20.13
N SER A 65 4.21 -12.34 -19.37
CA SER A 65 4.53 -13.74 -19.61
C SER A 65 4.45 -14.51 -18.31
N CYS A 66 4.05 -15.78 -18.38
CA CYS A 66 4.04 -16.65 -17.22
C CYS A 66 4.80 -17.94 -17.47
N TYR A 67 5.41 -18.43 -16.40
CA TYR A 67 6.33 -19.55 -16.44
C TYR A 67 5.95 -20.61 -15.42
N ARG A 68 6.13 -21.87 -15.82
CA ARG A 68 5.94 -23.04 -14.97
C ARG A 68 7.05 -23.13 -13.94
N VAL A 69 6.65 -23.37 -12.71
CA VAL A 69 7.54 -23.76 -11.62
C VAL A 69 7.40 -25.27 -11.41
N PRO A 70 8.41 -26.09 -11.75
CA PRO A 70 8.39 -27.52 -11.49
C PRO A 70 8.45 -27.80 -9.99
N ASN A 71 8.13 -29.04 -9.59
CA ASN A 71 8.33 -29.45 -8.21
C ASN A 71 9.83 -29.62 -7.91
N MET A 72 10.40 -28.64 -7.20
CA MET A 72 11.80 -28.60 -6.78
C MET A 72 12.01 -28.99 -5.31
N GLY A 73 11.07 -29.72 -4.70
CA GLY A 73 11.12 -30.09 -3.27
C GLY A 73 11.14 -28.86 -2.37
N SER A 74 12.01 -28.82 -1.35
CA SER A 74 12.12 -27.70 -0.40
C SER A 74 12.48 -26.37 -1.06
N SER A 75 13.14 -26.38 -2.21
CA SER A 75 13.51 -25.15 -2.93
C SER A 75 12.30 -24.39 -3.48
N THR A 76 11.16 -25.05 -3.66
CA THR A 76 9.91 -24.37 -4.07
C THR A 76 9.37 -23.42 -3.00
N ASP A 77 9.76 -23.62 -1.74
CA ASP A 77 9.39 -22.76 -0.60
C ASP A 77 10.46 -21.69 -0.30
N ASN A 78 11.59 -21.68 -1.01
CA ASN A 78 12.62 -20.65 -0.89
C ASN A 78 12.21 -19.41 -1.70
N ILE A 79 11.21 -18.70 -1.21
CA ILE A 79 10.65 -17.52 -1.88
C ILE A 79 11.53 -16.28 -1.64
N VAL A 80 11.79 -15.52 -2.71
CA VAL A 80 12.53 -14.26 -2.67
C VAL A 80 11.71 -13.13 -3.28
N VAL A 81 11.84 -11.93 -2.70
CA VAL A 81 11.18 -10.73 -3.21
C VAL A 81 11.71 -10.41 -4.61
N THR A 82 10.79 -10.39 -5.56
CA THR A 82 11.01 -10.12 -6.98
C THR A 82 9.92 -9.16 -7.45
N PRO A 83 10.24 -7.85 -7.57
CA PRO A 83 9.26 -6.85 -7.98
C PRO A 83 8.59 -7.18 -9.32
N ASN A 84 7.32 -6.83 -9.46
CA ASN A 84 6.49 -7.04 -10.65
C ASN A 84 6.32 -8.52 -11.05
N VAL A 85 6.57 -9.44 -10.13
CA VAL A 85 6.36 -10.87 -10.32
C VAL A 85 5.46 -11.42 -9.23
N ASN A 86 4.36 -12.07 -9.59
CA ASN A 86 3.53 -12.80 -8.63
C ASN A 86 3.75 -14.30 -8.78
N PHE A 87 3.84 -15.02 -7.67
CA PHE A 87 3.97 -16.48 -7.64
C PHE A 87 2.69 -17.12 -7.10
N PHE A 88 2.13 -18.04 -7.88
CA PHE A 88 0.97 -18.83 -7.53
C PHE A 88 1.39 -20.28 -7.34
N ARG A 89 1.36 -20.76 -6.10
CA ARG A 89 1.79 -22.12 -5.72
C ARG A 89 0.58 -23.01 -5.49
N LYS A 90 0.61 -24.25 -5.97
CA LYS A 90 -0.41 -25.25 -5.62
C LYS A 90 -0.35 -25.56 -4.12
N ALA A 91 -1.52 -25.67 -3.51
CA ALA A 91 -1.70 -26.05 -2.11
C ALA A 91 -2.92 -26.96 -1.96
N CYS A 92 -2.93 -27.77 -0.90
CA CYS A 92 -4.04 -28.64 -0.55
C CYS A 92 -4.77 -28.03 0.64
N LEU A 93 -5.89 -27.35 0.41
CA LEU A 93 -6.68 -26.67 1.44
C LEU A 93 -8.16 -26.99 1.25
N ARG A 94 -8.86 -27.30 2.35
CA ARG A 94 -10.31 -27.42 2.35
C ARG A 94 -10.90 -26.05 2.67
N VAL A 95 -11.65 -25.50 1.71
CA VAL A 95 -12.34 -24.22 1.84
C VAL A 95 -13.85 -24.43 1.97
N PRO A 96 -14.58 -23.54 2.66
CA PRO A 96 -16.04 -23.61 2.72
C PRO A 96 -16.66 -23.48 1.33
N GLU A 97 -17.88 -23.99 1.14
CA GLU A 97 -18.59 -23.91 -0.15
C GLU A 97 -18.73 -22.47 -0.66
N SER A 98 -18.92 -21.50 0.23
CA SER A 98 -18.97 -20.08 -0.13
C SER A 98 -17.67 -19.52 -0.71
N CYS A 99 -16.55 -20.24 -0.58
CA CYS A 99 -15.23 -19.85 -1.06
C CYS A 99 -14.66 -20.82 -2.11
N ASN A 100 -15.41 -21.84 -2.54
CA ASN A 100 -14.90 -22.87 -3.45
C ASN A 100 -14.51 -22.36 -4.85
N ARG A 101 -15.04 -21.20 -5.26
CA ARG A 101 -14.68 -20.52 -6.52
C ARG A 101 -13.41 -19.68 -6.41
N ARG A 102 -12.90 -19.44 -5.21
CA ARG A 102 -11.71 -18.62 -5.01
C ARG A 102 -10.49 -19.32 -5.62
N ALA A 103 -9.85 -18.67 -6.59
CA ALA A 103 -8.68 -19.19 -7.29
C ALA A 103 -7.46 -19.30 -6.35
N TRP A 104 -7.34 -18.39 -5.38
CA TRP A 104 -6.38 -18.48 -4.29
C TRP A 104 -7.01 -18.07 -2.94
N PRO A 105 -7.35 -19.01 -2.06
CA PRO A 105 -7.95 -18.70 -0.76
C PRO A 105 -6.98 -18.14 0.27
N ILE A 106 -5.67 -18.25 0.03
CA ILE A 106 -4.64 -17.73 0.94
C ILE A 106 -3.66 -16.85 0.16
N GLU A 107 -3.40 -15.67 0.72
CA GLU A 107 -2.26 -14.84 0.35
C GLU A 107 -1.17 -14.95 1.42
N VAL A 108 0.09 -15.02 0.99
CA VAL A 108 1.24 -15.19 1.88
C VAL A 108 2.16 -13.98 1.79
N SER A 109 2.45 -13.36 2.95
CA SER A 109 3.47 -12.32 3.09
C SER A 109 4.65 -12.86 3.89
N MET A 110 5.79 -13.01 3.22
CA MET A 110 7.01 -13.55 3.81
C MET A 110 7.69 -12.52 4.71
N ASP A 111 8.11 -12.94 5.90
CA ASP A 111 8.81 -12.08 6.87
C ASP A 111 7.94 -10.88 7.30
N TYR A 112 6.64 -11.13 7.47
CA TYR A 112 5.66 -10.21 8.07
C TYR A 112 4.84 -10.93 9.13
N GLU A 113 4.30 -10.15 10.07
CA GLU A 113 3.35 -10.62 11.07
C GLU A 113 2.34 -9.52 11.40
N ILE A 114 1.17 -9.92 11.89
CA ILE A 114 0.23 -8.99 12.54
C ILE A 114 0.29 -9.16 14.06
N ASN A 115 0.50 -8.06 14.79
CA ASN A 115 0.67 -8.08 16.24
C ASN A 115 -0.54 -7.50 16.99
N GLY A 116 -0.85 -8.05 18.18
CA GLY A 116 -1.88 -7.51 19.07
C GLY A 116 -3.33 -7.93 18.79
N PHE A 117 -3.56 -8.71 17.73
CA PHE A 117 -4.90 -9.22 17.35
C PHE A 117 -5.01 -10.75 17.37
N GLN A 118 -4.01 -11.41 17.96
CA GLN A 118 -4.00 -12.85 18.18
C GLN A 118 -4.97 -13.22 19.30
N TYR A 119 -5.84 -14.19 19.05
CA TYR A 119 -6.75 -14.74 20.07
C TYR A 119 -6.45 -16.21 20.39
N SER A 120 -5.60 -16.86 19.59
CA SER A 120 -5.20 -18.26 19.81
C SER A 120 -3.77 -18.49 19.32
N VAL A 121 -2.97 -19.19 20.12
CA VAL A 121 -1.59 -19.58 19.79
C VAL A 121 -1.48 -21.10 19.95
N ILE A 122 -1.14 -21.78 18.86
CA ILE A 122 -1.15 -23.23 18.76
C ILE A 122 0.29 -23.71 18.48
N PRO A 123 0.91 -24.48 19.40
CA PRO A 123 2.26 -25.01 19.20
C PRO A 123 2.28 -26.26 18.32
N ASN A 124 3.49 -26.68 17.92
CA ASN A 124 3.76 -27.95 17.21
C ASN A 124 3.03 -28.12 15.88
N ILE A 125 2.84 -27.03 15.14
CA ILE A 125 2.25 -27.06 13.79
C ILE A 125 3.35 -27.35 12.76
N GLY A 126 3.21 -28.48 12.06
CA GLY A 126 4.26 -29.02 11.19
C GLY A 126 4.63 -28.13 10.01
N ASP A 127 3.65 -27.44 9.42
CA ASP A 127 3.84 -26.54 8.29
C ASP A 127 2.78 -25.40 8.26
N LYS A 128 3.06 -24.38 7.45
CA LYS A 128 2.19 -23.21 7.27
C LYS A 128 0.82 -23.56 6.66
N TRP A 129 0.71 -24.63 5.89
CA TRP A 129 -0.56 -25.04 5.27
C TRP A 129 -1.50 -25.62 6.31
N ARG A 130 -0.96 -26.33 7.31
CA ARG A 130 -1.74 -26.74 8.48
C ARG A 130 -2.20 -25.54 9.30
N CYS A 131 -1.35 -24.51 9.45
CA CYS A 131 -1.74 -23.25 10.09
C CYS A 131 -2.85 -22.52 9.30
N ALA A 132 -2.72 -22.43 7.98
CA ALA A 132 -3.75 -21.87 7.10
C ALA A 132 -5.08 -22.64 7.21
N GLN A 133 -5.03 -23.97 7.22
CA GLN A 133 -6.22 -24.80 7.37
C GLN A 133 -6.93 -24.53 8.71
N LEU A 134 -6.18 -24.45 9.82
CA LEU A 134 -6.74 -24.12 11.13
C LEU A 134 -7.41 -22.74 11.14
N CYS A 135 -6.89 -21.78 10.38
CA CYS A 135 -7.53 -20.49 10.23
C CYS A 135 -8.81 -20.59 9.39
N ILE A 136 -8.78 -21.27 8.24
CA ILE A 136 -9.97 -21.45 7.38
C ILE A 136 -11.10 -22.17 8.11
N ASP A 137 -10.78 -23.15 8.95
CA ASP A 137 -11.75 -23.93 9.72
C ASP A 137 -12.46 -23.09 10.81
N GLN A 138 -11.95 -21.91 11.16
CA GLN A 138 -12.50 -21.03 12.19
C GLN A 138 -13.14 -19.76 11.58
N ASN A 139 -14.44 -19.56 11.81
CA ASN A 139 -15.18 -18.43 11.26
C ASN A 139 -14.65 -17.05 11.67
N ASN A 140 -14.02 -16.94 12.84
CA ASN A 140 -13.45 -15.69 13.37
C ASN A 140 -11.98 -15.46 12.95
N CYS A 141 -11.34 -16.40 12.24
CA CYS A 141 -9.97 -16.24 11.79
C CYS A 141 -9.90 -15.52 10.44
N LYS A 142 -9.38 -14.30 10.46
CA LYS A 142 -9.15 -13.52 9.24
C LYS A 142 -7.71 -13.62 8.73
N SER A 143 -6.75 -13.90 9.61
CA SER A 143 -5.36 -14.15 9.24
C SER A 143 -4.62 -14.98 10.28
N ALA A 144 -3.43 -15.47 9.95
CA ALA A 144 -2.58 -16.22 10.87
C ALA A 144 -1.09 -15.88 10.70
N ASN A 145 -0.30 -15.97 11.77
CA ASN A 145 1.15 -15.90 11.73
C ASN A 145 1.74 -17.29 11.96
N TYR A 146 2.52 -17.80 11.01
CA TYR A 146 3.27 -19.05 11.17
C TYR A 146 4.74 -18.78 11.47
N PHE A 147 5.19 -19.19 12.65
CA PHE A 147 6.57 -19.03 13.11
C PHE A 147 7.40 -20.26 12.73
N ARG A 148 8.19 -20.17 11.65
CA ARG A 148 8.94 -21.32 11.10
C ARG A 148 9.90 -21.97 12.09
N SER A 149 10.60 -21.15 12.89
CA SER A 149 11.63 -21.60 13.83
C SER A 149 11.05 -22.39 15.01
N THR A 150 9.90 -21.95 15.52
CA THR A 150 9.26 -22.53 16.72
C THR A 150 8.09 -23.44 16.40
N LYS A 151 7.66 -23.51 15.13
CA LYS A 151 6.49 -24.27 14.67
C LYS A 151 5.21 -23.86 15.41
N MET A 152 5.08 -22.57 15.73
CA MET A 152 3.89 -22.00 16.35
C MET A 152 2.99 -21.36 15.30
N CYS A 153 1.68 -21.47 15.48
CA CYS A 153 0.66 -20.84 14.65
C CYS A 153 -0.19 -19.91 15.52
N SER A 154 -0.20 -18.63 15.22
CA SER A 154 -1.03 -17.64 15.90
C SER A 154 -2.19 -17.25 15.01
N LEU A 155 -3.43 -17.43 15.46
CA LEU A 155 -4.65 -17.07 14.72
C LEU A 155 -5.12 -15.68 15.14
N ASN A 156 -5.51 -14.86 14.15
CA ASN A 156 -5.82 -13.45 14.33
C ASN A 156 -7.24 -13.10 13.84
N SER A 157 -7.88 -12.17 14.55
CA SER A 157 -9.24 -11.69 14.23
C SER A 157 -9.24 -10.54 13.21
N GLU A 158 -8.06 -10.10 12.78
CA GLU A 158 -7.87 -8.94 11.90
C GLU A 158 -6.94 -9.27 10.74
N THR A 159 -6.96 -8.43 9.70
CA THR A 159 -6.07 -8.54 8.55
C THR A 159 -5.17 -7.32 8.43
N ARG A 160 -4.17 -7.40 7.55
CA ARG A 160 -3.33 -6.25 7.18
C ARG A 160 -4.12 -5.04 6.66
N LYS A 161 -5.33 -5.24 6.13
CA LYS A 161 -6.21 -4.16 5.66
C LYS A 161 -7.02 -3.53 6.78
N THR A 162 -7.55 -4.35 7.71
CA THR A 162 -8.35 -3.83 8.82
C THR A 162 -7.47 -3.18 9.90
N LYS A 163 -6.22 -3.66 10.06
CA LYS A 163 -5.23 -3.12 11.01
C LYS A 163 -3.83 -2.98 10.36
N PRO A 164 -3.65 -2.02 9.43
CA PRO A 164 -2.40 -1.86 8.68
C PRO A 164 -1.21 -1.41 9.54
N THR A 165 -1.46 -0.78 10.69
CA THR A 165 -0.45 -0.38 11.68
C THR A 165 0.11 -1.54 12.48
N ALA A 166 -0.66 -2.62 12.62
CA ALA A 166 -0.23 -3.81 13.34
C ALA A 166 0.46 -4.84 12.44
N PHE A 167 0.33 -4.69 11.12
CA PHE A 167 1.00 -5.52 10.13
C PHE A 167 2.40 -4.99 9.88
N ASN A 168 3.40 -5.67 10.44
CA ASN A 168 4.77 -5.19 10.49
C ASN A 168 5.75 -6.23 9.93
N PRO A 169 6.89 -5.78 9.37
CA PRO A 169 7.95 -6.69 8.94
C PRO A 169 8.53 -7.42 10.15
N SER A 170 8.66 -8.74 10.05
CA SER A 170 9.17 -9.63 11.11
C SER A 170 10.50 -10.25 10.69
N ARG A 171 11.49 -10.21 11.58
CA ARG A 171 12.79 -10.87 11.36
C ARG A 171 12.82 -12.32 11.85
N ASN A 172 11.75 -12.78 12.50
CA ASN A 172 11.68 -14.10 13.15
C ASN A 172 11.29 -15.22 12.18
N GLN A 173 11.55 -15.05 10.87
CA GLN A 173 11.16 -15.97 9.81
C GLN A 173 9.65 -16.29 9.86
N VAL A 174 8.84 -15.28 10.10
CA VAL A 174 7.38 -15.41 10.22
C VAL A 174 6.75 -15.32 8.84
N GLU A 175 5.76 -16.16 8.59
CA GLU A 175 4.97 -16.13 7.36
C GLU A 175 3.54 -15.75 7.75
N TYR A 176 3.12 -14.55 7.34
CA TYR A 176 1.75 -14.09 7.52
C TYR A 176 0.86 -14.69 6.42
N LEU A 177 -0.26 -15.26 6.83
CA LEU A 177 -1.23 -15.97 6.00
C LEU A 177 -2.57 -15.23 6.09
N GLU A 178 -3.03 -14.62 5.00
CA GLU A 178 -4.33 -13.94 4.95
C GLU A 178 -5.42 -14.88 4.44
N ASN A 179 -6.56 -14.94 5.14
CA ASN A 179 -7.69 -15.77 4.78
C ASN A 179 -8.67 -15.00 3.87
N GLU A 180 -8.58 -15.21 2.56
CA GLU A 180 -9.45 -14.58 1.55
C GLU A 180 -10.87 -15.17 1.52
N CYS A 181 -11.16 -16.16 2.38
CA CYS A 181 -12.48 -16.74 2.61
C CYS A 181 -13.21 -16.15 3.82
N ALA A 182 -12.55 -15.38 4.68
CA ALA A 182 -13.16 -14.89 5.93
C ALA A 182 -14.37 -13.95 5.71
N ASN A 183 -14.41 -13.24 4.58
CA ASN A 183 -15.45 -12.26 4.25
C ASN A 183 -16.57 -12.81 3.35
N THR A 184 -16.56 -14.10 3.02
CA THR A 184 -17.58 -14.73 2.15
C THR A 184 -18.65 -15.49 2.93
N LEU A 185 -18.63 -15.41 4.27
CA LEU A 185 -19.61 -16.07 5.13
C LEU A 185 -20.99 -15.36 5.05
N PRO A 186 -22.08 -16.10 4.77
CA PRO A 186 -23.43 -15.53 4.77
C PRO A 186 -23.80 -14.98 6.15
N GLY A 187 -24.30 -13.74 6.22
CA GLY A 187 -24.78 -13.13 7.47
C GLY A 187 -23.80 -12.17 8.17
N VAL A 188 -22.56 -12.08 7.70
CA VAL A 188 -21.71 -10.93 8.01
C VAL A 188 -22.17 -9.80 7.10
N ASN A 189 -22.68 -8.69 7.67
CA ASN A 189 -22.96 -7.47 6.90
C ASN A 189 -21.74 -7.22 6.02
N GLN A 190 -21.89 -7.36 4.69
CA GLN A 190 -20.85 -7.01 3.75
C GLN A 190 -20.48 -5.57 4.09
N MET A 191 -19.32 -5.38 4.71
CA MET A 191 -18.82 -4.05 5.04
C MET A 191 -18.93 -3.27 3.73
N SER A 192 -19.68 -2.18 3.75
CA SER A 192 -19.85 -1.32 2.58
C SER A 192 -18.46 -1.07 2.00
N SER A 193 -18.32 -1.22 0.68
CA SER A 193 -17.03 -1.02 0.05
C SER A 193 -16.81 0.46 -0.18
N CYS A 194 -15.79 1.01 0.48
CA CYS A 194 -15.36 2.38 0.25
C CYS A 194 -14.32 2.38 -0.87
N TRP A 195 -14.23 3.52 -1.54
CA TRP A 195 -13.35 3.71 -2.69
C TRP A 195 -12.52 4.96 -2.46
N HIS A 196 -11.23 4.89 -2.78
CA HIS A 196 -10.37 6.07 -2.81
C HIS A 196 -10.81 7.04 -3.91
N GLU A 197 -10.28 8.26 -3.86
CA GLU A 197 -10.46 9.21 -4.95
C GLU A 197 -9.80 8.68 -6.24
N PRO A 198 -10.39 8.96 -7.42
CA PRO A 198 -9.86 8.45 -8.68
C PRO A 198 -8.50 9.07 -9.01
N VAL A 199 -7.53 8.23 -9.36
CA VAL A 199 -6.21 8.66 -9.84
C VAL A 199 -6.21 8.59 -11.37
N TYR A 200 -6.12 9.75 -12.02
CA TYR A 200 -6.13 9.88 -13.47
C TYR A 200 -4.77 9.61 -14.11
N ASP A 201 -4.79 9.16 -15.37
CA ASP A 201 -3.64 8.82 -16.21
C ASP A 201 -2.66 7.82 -15.58
N ARG A 202 -3.19 6.95 -14.72
CA ARG A 202 -2.45 5.97 -13.93
C ARG A 202 -3.17 4.63 -13.91
N THR A 203 -2.39 3.56 -13.81
CA THR A 203 -2.88 2.19 -13.60
C THR A 203 -1.95 1.42 -12.69
N LEU A 204 -2.47 0.37 -12.04
CA LEU A 204 -1.63 -0.66 -11.44
C LEU A 204 -1.19 -1.65 -12.52
N GLN A 205 0.08 -2.08 -12.49
CA GLN A 205 0.64 -2.95 -13.52
C GLN A 205 0.12 -4.40 -13.43
N GLN A 206 -0.14 -4.86 -12.21
CA GLN A 206 -0.62 -6.21 -11.89
C GLN A 206 -2.11 -6.32 -12.21
N VAL A 207 -2.43 -6.66 -13.46
CA VAL A 207 -3.81 -6.89 -13.93
C VAL A 207 -4.15 -8.37 -13.83
N ASP A 208 -5.20 -8.70 -13.07
CA ASP A 208 -5.63 -10.09 -12.87
C ASP A 208 -6.83 -10.47 -13.75
N LEU A 209 -7.69 -9.51 -14.09
CA LEU A 209 -8.81 -9.70 -15.02
C LEU A 209 -9.01 -8.47 -15.90
N GLN A 210 -9.36 -8.68 -17.16
CA GLN A 210 -9.70 -7.63 -18.12
C GLN A 210 -11.06 -7.90 -18.74
N ILE A 211 -11.86 -6.85 -18.90
CA ILE A 211 -13.19 -6.89 -19.49
C ILE A 211 -13.33 -5.72 -20.46
N GLU A 212 -13.91 -5.99 -21.62
CA GLU A 212 -14.07 -4.99 -22.68
C GLU A 212 -15.50 -4.45 -22.74
N ASN A 213 -15.64 -3.23 -23.25
CA ASN A 213 -16.93 -2.61 -23.60
C ASN A 213 -17.91 -2.44 -22.44
N ILE A 214 -17.40 -2.16 -21.24
CA ILE A 214 -18.22 -1.77 -20.08
C ILE A 214 -17.88 -0.35 -19.64
N ASN A 215 -18.82 0.35 -18.99
CA ASN A 215 -18.58 1.68 -18.45
C ASN A 215 -17.89 1.63 -17.06
N ILE A 216 -17.53 2.79 -16.53
CA ILE A 216 -16.81 2.90 -15.25
C ILE A 216 -17.63 2.37 -14.07
N GLU A 217 -18.96 2.58 -14.07
CA GLU A 217 -19.85 2.06 -13.04
C GLU A 217 -19.96 0.53 -13.07
N GLN A 218 -20.12 -0.06 -14.25
CA GLN A 218 -20.14 -1.51 -14.44
C GLN A 218 -18.80 -2.14 -14.06
N CYS A 219 -17.69 -1.45 -14.32
CA CYS A 219 -16.36 -1.88 -13.90
C CYS A 219 -16.25 -1.96 -12.36
N LYS A 220 -16.79 -0.94 -11.67
CA LYS A 220 -16.90 -0.93 -10.21
C LYS A 220 -17.75 -2.10 -9.70
N GLU A 221 -18.98 -2.24 -10.19
CA GLU A 221 -19.90 -3.32 -9.79
C GLU A 221 -19.28 -4.70 -10.02
N ARG A 222 -18.51 -4.84 -11.10
CA ARG A 222 -17.80 -6.06 -11.39
C ARG A 222 -16.67 -6.35 -10.41
N CYS A 223 -15.92 -5.33 -9.98
CA CYS A 223 -14.94 -5.50 -8.91
C CYS A 223 -15.61 -5.88 -7.57
N GLU A 224 -16.78 -5.32 -7.25
CA GLU A 224 -17.52 -5.63 -6.02
C GLU A 224 -18.07 -7.07 -6.01
N SER A 225 -18.47 -7.56 -7.17
CA SER A 225 -19.06 -8.89 -7.36
C SER A 225 -18.05 -10.00 -7.74
N GLU A 226 -16.76 -9.69 -7.82
CA GLU A 226 -15.72 -10.65 -8.22
C GLU A 226 -15.56 -11.79 -7.19
N GLN A 227 -15.61 -13.04 -7.67
CA GLN A 227 -15.64 -14.25 -6.84
C GLN A 227 -14.32 -15.04 -6.91
N TYR A 228 -13.55 -14.92 -7.98
CA TYR A 228 -12.32 -15.70 -8.15
C TYR A 228 -11.19 -15.17 -7.29
N PHE A 229 -11.17 -13.88 -6.98
CA PHE A 229 -10.19 -13.24 -6.10
C PHE A 229 -10.77 -12.01 -5.40
N SER A 230 -10.13 -11.54 -4.33
CA SER A 230 -10.53 -10.28 -3.70
C SER A 230 -10.09 -9.10 -4.57
N CYS A 231 -11.00 -8.53 -5.35
CA CYS A 231 -10.72 -7.34 -6.13
C CYS A 231 -10.45 -6.13 -5.21
N ARG A 232 -9.23 -5.60 -5.29
CA ARG A 232 -8.69 -4.51 -4.45
C ARG A 232 -8.72 -3.16 -5.15
N GLY A 233 -8.98 -3.13 -6.44
CA GLY A 233 -9.08 -1.90 -7.22
C GLY A 233 -9.38 -2.22 -8.68
N TYR A 234 -9.72 -1.20 -9.44
CA TYR A 234 -9.89 -1.32 -10.88
C TYR A 234 -9.31 -0.11 -11.63
N THR A 235 -8.88 -0.32 -12.85
CA THR A 235 -8.55 0.73 -13.81
C THR A 235 -9.57 0.73 -14.93
N PHE A 236 -10.21 1.88 -15.16
CA PHE A 236 -11.02 2.13 -16.35
C PHE A 236 -10.17 2.84 -17.40
N LYS A 237 -10.00 2.25 -18.57
CA LYS A 237 -9.23 2.80 -19.69
C LYS A 237 -10.16 3.15 -20.85
N CYS A 238 -9.99 4.36 -21.37
CA CYS A 238 -10.80 4.86 -22.46
C CYS A 238 -10.35 4.27 -23.83
N PRO A 239 -11.20 4.35 -24.86
CA PRO A 239 -10.83 4.00 -26.23
C PRO A 239 -9.66 4.87 -26.72
N THR A 240 -8.54 4.26 -27.10
CA THR A 240 -7.37 5.01 -27.58
C THR A 240 -7.54 5.53 -29.01
N ASP A 241 -8.23 4.79 -29.88
CA ASP A 241 -8.16 5.01 -31.34
C ASP A 241 -9.52 5.10 -32.05
N GLY A 242 -10.61 5.38 -31.32
CA GLY A 242 -11.97 5.52 -31.88
C GLY A 242 -12.61 4.22 -32.43
N PHE A 243 -11.81 3.18 -32.67
CA PHE A 243 -12.23 1.83 -33.07
C PHE A 243 -12.14 0.79 -31.95
N GLY A 244 -11.53 1.14 -30.81
CA GLY A 244 -11.38 0.28 -29.65
C GLY A 244 -12.53 0.41 -28.64
N GLY A 245 -12.81 -0.66 -27.91
CA GLY A 245 -13.72 -0.65 -26.77
C GLY A 245 -13.11 0.03 -25.54
N THR A 246 -13.95 0.41 -24.57
CA THR A 246 -13.48 0.69 -23.21
C THR A 246 -12.88 -0.58 -22.60
N LEU A 247 -11.88 -0.43 -21.74
CA LEU A 247 -11.29 -1.56 -21.01
C LEU A 247 -11.43 -1.35 -19.51
N CYS A 248 -11.93 -2.36 -18.82
CA CYS A 248 -11.95 -2.46 -17.38
C CYS A 248 -10.91 -3.49 -16.94
N LEU A 249 -9.93 -3.06 -16.15
CA LEU A 249 -8.88 -3.89 -15.61
C LEU A 249 -9.14 -4.05 -14.11
N LEU A 250 -9.25 -5.27 -13.61
CA LEU A 250 -9.42 -5.55 -12.19
C LEU A 250 -8.10 -6.03 -11.59
N HIS A 251 -7.84 -5.57 -10.37
CA HIS A 251 -6.60 -5.81 -9.66
C HIS A 251 -6.85 -6.61 -8.38
N GLY A 252 -6.14 -7.73 -8.21
CA GLY A 252 -6.10 -8.48 -6.95
C GLY A 252 -5.01 -7.98 -6.00
N ASP A 253 -4.12 -7.10 -6.45
CA ASP A 253 -3.17 -6.35 -5.62
C ASP A 253 -3.62 -4.88 -5.49
N ASP A 254 -3.07 -4.19 -4.50
CA ASP A 254 -3.26 -2.76 -4.18
C ASP A 254 -1.90 -2.04 -4.25
N THR A 255 -1.90 -0.71 -4.13
CA THR A 255 -0.66 0.09 -4.20
C THR A 255 0.37 -0.25 -3.10
N ILE A 256 -0.08 -0.80 -1.97
CA ILE A 256 0.79 -1.25 -0.88
C ILE A 256 1.53 -2.54 -1.26
N THR A 257 0.83 -3.46 -1.91
CA THR A 257 1.36 -4.80 -2.24
C THR A 257 2.09 -4.87 -3.57
N ALA A 258 1.55 -4.23 -4.60
CA ALA A 258 2.10 -4.22 -5.94
C ALA A 258 3.17 -3.13 -6.13
N GLY A 259 3.10 -2.03 -5.38
CA GLY A 259 3.97 -0.86 -5.52
C GLY A 259 3.26 0.31 -6.22
N PRO A 260 4.01 1.32 -6.66
CA PRO A 260 3.44 2.57 -7.17
C PRO A 260 2.72 2.38 -8.51
N LEU A 261 1.72 3.24 -8.76
CA LEU A 261 1.00 3.28 -10.03
C LEU A 261 1.90 3.75 -11.18
N ILE A 262 1.76 3.11 -12.33
CA ILE A 262 2.50 3.45 -13.54
C ILE A 262 1.69 4.41 -14.43
N PRO A 263 2.35 5.31 -15.20
CA PRO A 263 1.67 6.16 -16.17
C PRO A 263 0.90 5.32 -17.19
N SER A 264 -0.35 5.67 -17.44
CA SER A 264 -1.19 5.05 -18.47
C SER A 264 -2.16 6.10 -18.99
N PRO A 265 -1.94 6.64 -20.20
CA PRO A 265 -2.79 7.69 -20.76
C PRO A 265 -4.25 7.27 -20.86
N CYS A 266 -5.14 8.21 -20.56
CA CYS A 266 -6.58 8.02 -20.64
C CYS A 266 -7.09 6.82 -19.83
N SER A 267 -6.53 6.66 -18.64
CA SER A 267 -6.96 5.66 -17.68
C SER A 267 -7.25 6.27 -16.33
N THR A 268 -8.10 5.62 -15.54
CA THR A 268 -8.49 6.07 -14.21
C THR A 268 -8.46 4.88 -13.28
N TYR A 269 -7.53 4.89 -12.33
CA TYR A 269 -7.41 3.86 -11.29
C TYR A 269 -8.20 4.28 -10.05
N ILE A 270 -8.98 3.36 -9.50
CA ILE A 270 -9.71 3.54 -8.25
C ILE A 270 -9.45 2.33 -7.34
N GLU A 271 -8.91 2.59 -6.16
CA GLU A 271 -8.61 1.56 -5.16
C GLU A 271 -9.79 1.36 -4.20
N ARG A 272 -10.03 0.09 -3.82
CA ARG A 272 -11.04 -0.31 -2.85
C ARG A 272 -10.42 -0.36 -1.46
N ILE A 273 -11.07 0.32 -0.51
CA ILE A 273 -10.62 0.40 0.88
C ILE A 273 -11.68 -0.08 1.87
N THR A 274 -11.22 -0.39 3.08
CA THR A 274 -12.09 -0.69 4.23
C THR A 274 -12.80 0.58 4.66
N CYS A 275 -14.13 0.58 4.64
CA CYS A 275 -14.91 1.69 5.19
C CYS A 275 -14.66 1.88 6.69
N ILE A 276 -14.79 3.13 7.11
CA ILE A 276 -14.93 3.50 8.52
C ILE A 276 -16.43 3.67 8.77
N ASP A 277 -16.90 3.20 9.92
CA ASP A 277 -18.29 3.40 10.34
C ASP A 277 -18.46 4.81 10.93
N LEU A 278 -18.60 5.80 10.04
CA LEU A 278 -18.93 7.18 10.35
C LEU A 278 -20.40 7.45 10.03
N SER A 279 -21.14 7.97 11.01
CA SER A 279 -22.48 8.51 10.81
C SER A 279 -22.48 10.02 10.99
N VAL A 280 -23.17 10.74 10.11
CA VAL A 280 -23.23 12.20 10.10
C VAL A 280 -24.67 12.62 10.20
N SER A 281 -24.98 13.52 11.12
CA SER A 281 -26.31 14.12 11.27
C SER A 281 -26.18 15.62 11.45
N CYS A 282 -27.07 16.39 10.82
CA CYS A 282 -27.02 17.85 10.89
C CYS A 282 -28.31 18.44 11.41
N ASN A 283 -28.12 19.41 12.30
CA ASN A 283 -29.13 20.37 12.75
C ASN A 283 -28.88 21.70 12.02
N ASP A 284 -29.72 22.70 12.28
CA ASP A 284 -29.58 24.01 11.64
C ASP A 284 -28.23 24.69 11.97
N ASP A 285 -27.74 24.53 13.21
CA ASP A 285 -26.52 25.20 13.70
C ASP A 285 -25.31 24.28 13.90
N SER A 286 -25.46 22.95 13.69
CA SER A 286 -24.38 22.01 13.99
C SER A 286 -24.41 20.74 13.15
N MET A 287 -23.22 20.26 12.80
CA MET A 287 -22.96 18.96 12.20
C MET A 287 -22.38 18.03 13.28
N ILE A 288 -23.02 16.91 13.53
CA ILE A 288 -22.56 15.88 14.46
C ILE A 288 -22.01 14.72 13.65
N VAL A 289 -20.74 14.40 13.87
CA VAL A 289 -20.05 13.25 13.26
C VAL A 289 -19.77 12.24 14.36
N SER A 290 -20.25 11.01 14.18
CA SER A 290 -20.09 9.91 15.14
C SER A 290 -19.33 8.76 14.50
N LEU A 291 -18.23 8.37 15.12
CA LEU A 291 -17.41 7.21 14.78
C LEU A 291 -17.83 6.02 15.64
N ARG A 292 -18.20 4.92 15.00
CA ARG A 292 -18.35 3.61 15.66
C ARG A 292 -17.10 2.79 15.44
N SER A 293 -16.32 2.57 16.50
CA SER A 293 -15.09 1.77 16.45
C SER A 293 -14.80 1.21 17.83
N GLN A 294 -14.71 -0.11 17.94
CA GLN A 294 -14.55 -0.78 19.22
C GLN A 294 -13.27 -0.33 19.93
N GLY A 295 -13.41 0.14 21.17
CA GLY A 295 -12.28 0.56 22.00
C GLY A 295 -11.42 1.69 21.40
N PHE A 296 -12.02 2.64 20.68
CA PHE A 296 -11.27 3.72 20.04
C PHE A 296 -10.53 4.61 21.06
N LYS A 297 -9.19 4.65 20.96
CA LYS A 297 -8.27 5.40 21.83
C LYS A 297 -7.56 6.56 21.13
N GLY A 298 -7.85 6.76 19.85
CA GLY A 298 -7.19 7.74 19.00
C GLY A 298 -7.81 9.14 19.11
N ARG A 299 -7.69 9.94 18.07
CA ARG A 299 -8.28 11.29 17.99
C ARG A 299 -9.12 11.40 16.72
N MET A 300 -10.28 12.04 16.82
CA MET A 300 -11.11 12.41 15.68
C MET A 300 -11.17 13.93 15.62
N PHE A 301 -10.80 14.54 14.50
CA PHE A 301 -10.73 16.00 14.39
C PHE A 301 -10.91 16.51 12.96
N VAL A 302 -11.17 17.80 12.79
CA VAL A 302 -11.24 18.43 11.46
C VAL A 302 -9.83 18.71 10.94
N LEU A 303 -9.58 18.38 9.67
CA LEU A 303 -8.31 18.63 9.00
C LEU A 303 -7.89 20.11 9.15
N GLY A 304 -6.66 20.35 9.62
CA GLY A 304 -6.15 21.70 9.90
C GLY A 304 -6.59 22.34 11.23
N ARG A 305 -7.53 21.72 11.96
CA ARG A 305 -8.07 22.23 13.24
C ARG A 305 -8.09 21.15 14.35
N PRO A 306 -6.98 20.43 14.64
CA PRO A 306 -6.98 19.34 15.61
C PRO A 306 -7.35 19.79 17.04
N GLU A 307 -6.83 20.94 17.48
CA GLU A 307 -7.04 21.45 18.85
C GLU A 307 -8.41 22.12 19.04
N GLU A 308 -8.84 22.93 18.08
CA GLU A 308 -10.11 23.66 18.18
C GLU A 308 -11.32 22.77 17.89
N CYS A 309 -11.17 21.79 16.99
CA CYS A 309 -12.25 20.98 16.44
C CYS A 309 -11.85 19.51 16.45
N GLY A 310 -11.52 19.00 17.63
CA GLY A 310 -11.11 17.61 17.84
C GLY A 310 -11.64 17.01 19.14
N VAL A 311 -11.73 15.69 19.16
CA VAL A 311 -12.12 14.89 20.32
C VAL A 311 -11.19 13.69 20.46
N ASN A 312 -10.78 13.39 21.69
CA ASN A 312 -10.01 12.20 22.02
C ASN A 312 -10.96 11.03 22.30
N GLY A 313 -10.65 9.87 21.74
CA GLY A 313 -11.32 8.61 22.03
C GLY A 313 -11.13 8.20 23.49
N ARG A 314 -12.18 7.65 24.09
CA ARG A 314 -12.20 7.28 25.52
C ARG A 314 -12.27 5.75 25.72
N HIS A 315 -11.73 4.98 24.79
CA HIS A 315 -11.87 3.51 24.74
C HIS A 315 -13.33 3.05 24.70
N THR A 316 -14.22 3.89 24.16
CA THR A 316 -15.63 3.58 23.95
C THR A 316 -15.87 3.13 22.52
N ASP A 317 -16.96 2.40 22.29
CA ASP A 317 -17.33 1.94 20.95
C ASP A 317 -17.86 3.06 20.05
N MET A 318 -18.21 4.21 20.63
CA MET A 318 -18.71 5.38 19.92
C MET A 318 -17.97 6.63 20.38
N THR A 319 -17.52 7.45 19.42
CA THR A 319 -16.86 8.74 19.65
C THR A 319 -17.52 9.79 18.77
N THR A 320 -17.93 10.93 19.34
CA THR A 320 -18.71 11.95 18.63
C THR A 320 -18.04 13.31 18.68
N ILE A 321 -18.02 14.02 17.55
CA ILE A 321 -17.60 15.42 17.45
C ILE A 321 -18.75 16.27 16.93
N THR A 322 -18.95 17.44 17.54
CA THR A 322 -19.96 18.42 17.13
C THR A 322 -19.26 19.62 16.53
N LEU A 323 -19.55 19.90 15.27
CA LEU A 323 -18.97 20.97 14.49
C LEU A 323 -20.00 22.09 14.30
N PRO A 324 -19.69 23.35 14.63
CA PRO A 324 -20.61 24.46 14.41
C PRO A 324 -20.77 24.74 12.92
N ILE A 325 -22.01 24.90 12.48
CA ILE A 325 -22.36 25.37 11.13
C ILE A 325 -22.58 26.87 11.22
N VAL A 326 -21.72 27.63 10.55
CA VAL A 326 -21.78 29.10 10.57
C VAL A 326 -22.26 29.60 9.21
N GLU A 327 -23.46 30.19 9.17
CA GLU A 327 -24.03 30.74 7.92
C GLU A 327 -23.71 32.21 7.70
N ASN A 328 -23.42 32.95 8.77
CA ASN A 328 -23.28 34.41 8.71
C ASN A 328 -21.81 34.81 8.59
N HIS A 329 -21.49 35.71 7.65
CA HIS A 329 -20.11 36.19 7.43
C HIS A 329 -19.50 36.94 8.63
N THR A 330 -20.32 37.28 9.63
CA THR A 330 -19.90 37.96 10.86
C THR A 330 -19.28 37.02 11.90
N GLN A 331 -19.57 35.71 11.82
CA GLN A 331 -19.02 34.71 12.73
C GLN A 331 -17.86 33.97 12.04
N ARG A 332 -16.75 33.82 12.76
CA ARG A 332 -15.57 33.13 12.25
C ARG A 332 -15.85 31.62 12.19
N ASN A 333 -15.70 31.03 11.01
CA ASN A 333 -15.74 29.58 10.84
C ASN A 333 -14.49 28.97 11.49
N ARG A 334 -14.64 28.39 12.70
CA ARG A 334 -13.51 27.83 13.46
C ARG A 334 -13.16 26.39 13.04
N CYS A 335 -14.12 25.67 12.48
CA CYS A 335 -13.98 24.25 12.14
C CYS A 335 -14.03 24.00 10.63
N ASP A 336 -13.76 25.02 9.82
CA ASP A 336 -13.69 24.96 8.35
C ASP A 336 -14.85 24.18 7.70
N VAL A 337 -16.05 24.24 8.30
CA VAL A 337 -17.26 23.60 7.75
C VAL A 337 -17.76 24.45 6.58
N VAL A 338 -17.84 23.85 5.40
CA VAL A 338 -18.26 24.53 4.17
C VAL A 338 -19.75 24.27 3.94
N VAL A 339 -20.55 25.33 3.81
CA VAL A 339 -21.98 25.24 3.50
C VAL A 339 -22.23 25.68 2.06
N ALA A 340 -22.65 24.73 1.21
CA ALA A 340 -23.08 25.00 -0.15
C ALA A 340 -24.61 25.05 -0.24
N LYS A 341 -25.15 26.01 -0.99
CA LYS A 341 -26.59 26.08 -1.29
C LYS A 341 -26.85 25.54 -2.69
N SER A 342 -27.85 24.67 -2.84
CA SER A 342 -28.26 24.18 -4.15
C SER A 342 -28.86 25.33 -4.98
N ALA A 343 -28.45 25.48 -6.24
CA ALA A 343 -28.97 26.51 -7.13
C ALA A 343 -30.48 26.35 -7.42
N ASN A 344 -30.98 25.11 -7.36
CA ASN A 344 -32.34 24.75 -7.78
C ASN A 344 -33.26 24.37 -6.59
N SER A 345 -32.76 24.39 -5.35
CA SER A 345 -33.56 24.08 -4.16
C SER A 345 -33.05 24.84 -2.93
N ASN A 346 -33.90 25.12 -1.94
CA ASN A 346 -33.48 25.67 -0.65
C ASN A 346 -32.71 24.66 0.23
N ARG A 347 -32.21 23.56 -0.35
CA ARG A 347 -31.38 22.59 0.36
C ARG A 347 -29.98 23.14 0.53
N LYS A 348 -29.53 23.17 1.77
CA LYS A 348 -28.17 23.50 2.17
C LYS A 348 -27.42 22.19 2.40
N LEU A 349 -26.17 22.11 1.96
CA LEU A 349 -25.28 20.98 2.18
C LEU A 349 -24.08 21.47 2.98
N ALA A 350 -23.95 21.01 4.22
CA ALA A 350 -22.77 21.26 5.03
C ALA A 350 -21.75 20.13 4.80
N THR A 351 -20.47 20.48 4.69
CA THR A 351 -19.37 19.55 4.41
C THR A 351 -18.16 19.87 5.28
N ALA A 352 -17.53 18.85 5.83
CA ALA A 352 -16.27 18.97 6.58
C ALA A 352 -15.32 17.82 6.19
N VAL A 353 -14.01 18.02 6.39
CA VAL A 353 -13.02 16.96 6.21
C VAL A 353 -12.54 16.51 7.58
N VAL A 354 -12.91 15.28 7.96
CA VAL A 354 -12.62 14.71 9.28
C VAL A 354 -11.48 13.70 9.17
N VAL A 355 -10.52 13.83 10.07
CA VAL A 355 -9.40 12.90 10.24
C VAL A 355 -9.71 11.98 11.41
N VAL A 356 -9.70 10.68 11.16
CA VAL A 356 -9.76 9.63 12.18
C VAL A 356 -8.34 9.09 12.36
N GLN A 357 -7.69 9.53 13.42
CA GLN A 357 -6.34 9.13 13.80
C GLN A 357 -6.44 8.01 14.84
N HIS A 358 -5.82 6.84 14.61
CA HIS A 358 -5.97 5.69 15.50
C HIS A 358 -5.04 5.74 16.72
N HIS A 359 -3.88 6.39 16.60
CA HIS A 359 -2.97 6.63 17.70
C HIS A 359 -3.25 8.03 18.30
N PRO A 360 -3.22 8.22 19.63
CA PRO A 360 -3.55 9.51 20.26
C PRO A 360 -2.56 10.67 20.00
N ILE A 361 -1.40 10.41 19.38
CA ILE A 361 -0.27 11.37 19.34
C ILE A 361 0.29 11.42 17.92
N ILE A 362 0.69 10.27 17.37
CA ILE A 362 1.28 10.17 16.04
C ILE A 362 0.24 9.86 14.97
N GLN A 363 0.58 10.26 13.74
CA GLN A 363 -0.11 9.85 12.53
C GLN A 363 0.57 8.65 11.88
N THR A 364 -0.23 7.74 11.38
CA THR A 364 0.17 6.43 10.85
C THR A 364 -0.57 6.10 9.56
N VAL A 365 -0.10 5.09 8.83
CA VAL A 365 -0.80 4.57 7.64
C VAL A 365 -2.23 4.05 7.91
N GLY A 366 -2.57 3.80 9.17
CA GLY A 366 -3.93 3.40 9.55
C GLY A 366 -4.90 4.55 9.74
N ASP A 367 -4.42 5.80 9.70
CA ASP A 367 -5.28 6.96 9.82
C ASP A 367 -6.07 7.18 8.53
N ARG A 368 -7.21 7.85 8.68
CA ARG A 368 -8.11 8.06 7.55
C ARG A 368 -8.57 9.49 7.53
N VAL A 369 -8.53 10.07 6.34
CA VAL A 369 -9.10 11.37 6.03
C VAL A 369 -10.40 11.13 5.27
N THR A 370 -11.51 11.68 5.75
CA THR A 370 -12.83 11.42 5.17
C THR A 370 -13.61 12.71 5.06
N LYS A 371 -14.06 13.00 3.84
CA LYS A 371 -14.99 14.09 3.56
C LYS A 371 -16.40 13.65 3.96
N VAL A 372 -16.98 14.35 4.93
CA VAL A 372 -18.34 14.11 5.43
C VAL A 372 -19.27 15.23 4.98
N SER A 373 -20.48 14.88 4.57
CA SER A 373 -21.48 15.83 4.10
C SER A 373 -22.87 15.48 4.63
N CYS A 374 -23.69 16.49 4.87
CA CYS A 374 -25.08 16.33 5.32
C CYS A 374 -25.96 17.46 4.77
N ALA A 375 -27.25 17.19 4.59
CA ALA A 375 -28.22 18.22 4.27
C ALA A 375 -28.65 18.95 5.56
N VAL A 376 -28.72 20.28 5.49
CA VAL A 376 -29.21 21.15 6.57
C VAL A 376 -30.60 21.67 6.18
N GLY A 377 -31.60 21.37 7.03
CA GLY A 377 -32.99 21.76 6.84
C GLY A 377 -33.94 20.62 6.39
N SER A 378 -34.97 20.39 7.23
CA SER A 378 -36.23 19.63 7.04
C SER A 378 -36.21 18.08 7.07
N SER A 379 -36.56 17.57 8.27
CA SER A 379 -37.12 16.24 8.64
C SER A 379 -36.18 15.02 8.65
N PRO A 380 -36.28 14.14 9.68
CA PRO A 380 -35.37 13.02 9.90
C PRO A 380 -35.73 11.84 9.00
N HIS A 381 -35.12 11.78 7.83
CA HIS A 381 -34.86 10.51 7.17
C HIS A 381 -33.34 10.36 7.02
N PRO A 382 -32.75 9.24 7.46
CA PRO A 382 -31.34 8.96 7.21
C PRO A 382 -31.17 8.75 5.70
N SER A 383 -30.99 9.84 4.97
CA SER A 383 -30.65 9.79 3.55
C SER A 383 -29.19 9.40 3.45
N PHE A 384 -28.97 8.09 3.38
CA PHE A 384 -27.77 7.50 2.78
C PHE A 384 -27.69 7.97 1.34
N LEU A 385 -26.96 9.06 1.11
CA LEU A 385 -26.49 9.43 -0.21
C LEU A 385 -24.97 9.38 -0.15
N ALA A 386 -24.43 8.23 -0.56
CA ALA A 386 -23.10 8.16 -1.14
C ALA A 386 -23.13 8.97 -2.45
N SER A 387 -23.15 10.30 -2.36
CA SER A 387 -23.06 11.16 -3.52
C SER A 387 -21.61 11.19 -3.98
N ARG A 388 -21.42 10.74 -5.22
CA ARG A 388 -20.22 10.93 -6.05
C ARG A 388 -19.60 12.32 -5.77
N PRO A 389 -18.31 12.43 -5.45
CA PRO A 389 -17.67 13.74 -5.36
C PRO A 389 -17.69 14.38 -6.74
N GLN A 390 -18.43 15.48 -6.88
CA GLN A 390 -18.15 16.46 -7.93
C GLN A 390 -17.05 17.38 -7.42
N ASN A 391 -15.99 17.48 -8.23
CA ASN A 391 -14.76 18.18 -7.93
C ASN A 391 -15.01 19.69 -7.78
N ILE A 392 -14.76 20.21 -6.59
CA ILE A 392 -14.25 21.57 -6.38
C ILE A 392 -13.00 21.39 -5.54
N THR A 393 -11.85 21.50 -6.20
CA THR A 393 -10.53 21.58 -5.58
C THR A 393 -10.40 22.94 -4.92
N LEU A 394 -10.39 22.96 -3.59
CA LEU A 394 -9.82 24.08 -2.84
C LEU A 394 -8.44 23.63 -2.37
N ASP A 395 -7.47 24.06 -3.17
CA ASP A 395 -6.05 24.10 -2.85
C ASP A 395 -5.85 24.90 -1.56
N ALA A 396 -5.18 24.28 -0.59
CA ALA A 396 -4.77 24.92 0.65
C ALA A 396 -3.41 24.35 1.08
N THR A 397 -2.40 24.54 0.25
CA THR A 397 -1.02 24.20 0.59
C THR A 397 -0.29 25.44 1.10
N PHE A 398 0.01 25.48 2.42
CA PHE A 398 1.04 26.36 2.96
C PHE A 398 2.37 25.62 2.88
N GLY A 399 3.12 25.85 1.81
CA GLY A 399 4.51 25.42 1.71
C GLY A 399 5.40 26.33 2.56
N VAL A 400 5.82 25.88 3.73
CA VAL A 400 7.00 26.47 4.40
C VAL A 400 8.23 25.87 3.72
N ALA A 401 9.04 26.73 3.11
CA ALA A 401 10.37 26.33 2.65
C ALA A 401 11.22 26.00 3.89
N GLU A 402 11.36 24.72 4.21
CA GLU A 402 12.12 24.25 5.36
C GLU A 402 13.55 23.79 4.96
N PRO A 403 14.52 24.01 5.85
CA PRO A 403 15.93 23.94 5.52
C PRO A 403 16.41 22.50 5.32
N SER A 404 17.49 22.35 4.54
CA SER A 404 18.16 21.07 4.37
C SER A 404 18.73 20.57 5.71
N ILE A 405 18.22 19.45 6.19
CA ILE A 405 18.76 18.78 7.38
C ILE A 405 20.04 18.04 6.98
N HIS A 406 21.18 18.49 7.50
CA HIS A 406 22.47 17.81 7.34
C HIS A 406 22.53 16.62 8.32
N ASN A 407 22.38 15.40 7.79
CA ASN A 407 22.32 14.16 8.59
C ASN A 407 23.72 13.62 8.93
N THR A 408 24.47 14.33 9.78
CA THR A 408 25.60 13.78 10.56
C THR A 408 25.83 14.63 11.82
N ILE A 409 25.17 14.29 12.93
CA ILE A 409 25.46 14.90 14.22
C ILE A 409 26.55 14.08 14.93
N TYR A 410 27.64 14.78 15.25
CA TYR A 410 28.82 14.27 15.94
C TYR A 410 28.56 14.19 17.46
N ASN A 411 29.13 13.18 18.11
CA ASN A 411 29.21 13.16 19.56
C ASN A 411 30.16 14.28 20.00
N ASP A 412 29.68 15.24 20.78
CA ASP A 412 30.57 16.05 21.61
C ASP A 412 31.01 15.17 22.79
N GLY A 413 32.25 14.70 22.73
CA GLY A 413 32.83 13.82 23.73
C GLY A 413 33.00 14.59 25.04
N GLY A 414 32.50 14.02 26.13
CA GLY A 414 32.71 14.56 27.47
C GLY A 414 34.18 14.87 27.78
N TYR A 415 34.36 15.98 28.49
CA TYR A 415 35.60 16.57 28.98
C TYR A 415 36.62 15.54 29.49
N ASP A 416 37.78 15.46 28.81
CA ASP A 416 39.01 14.84 29.33
C ASP A 416 39.85 15.94 30.01
N PRO A 417 40.17 15.83 31.31
CA PRO A 417 40.96 16.84 32.01
C PRO A 417 42.43 16.95 31.54
N ASN A 418 42.91 16.08 30.63
CA ASN A 418 44.32 16.03 30.24
C ASN A 418 44.65 16.58 28.83
N GLY A 419 43.74 17.31 28.18
CA GLY A 419 44.12 18.29 27.14
C GLY A 419 44.89 17.75 25.93
N LEU A 420 44.49 16.59 25.39
CA LEU A 420 44.96 16.12 24.07
C LEU A 420 43.77 16.02 23.11
N VAL A 421 43.65 17.01 22.23
CA VAL A 421 42.70 17.03 21.12
C VAL A 421 43.10 15.93 20.13
N GLY A 422 42.47 14.76 20.26
CA GLY A 422 42.68 13.61 19.38
C GLY A 422 41.42 12.76 19.31
N SER A 423 40.70 12.86 18.18
CA SER A 423 39.66 11.95 17.69
C SER A 423 38.90 11.15 18.77
N ALA A 424 37.83 11.73 19.31
CA ALA A 424 36.87 10.99 20.13
C ALA A 424 36.37 9.76 19.34
N ASN A 425 36.75 8.55 19.77
CA ASN A 425 36.26 7.31 19.16
C ASN A 425 34.73 7.26 19.30
N GLN A 426 34.03 7.52 18.20
CA GLN A 426 32.57 7.42 18.12
C GLN A 426 32.18 5.99 18.53
N VAL A 427 31.46 5.81 19.65
CA VAL A 427 31.12 4.48 20.18
C VAL A 427 30.15 3.74 19.25
N ALA A 428 29.18 4.46 18.68
CA ALA A 428 28.25 3.91 17.70
C ALA A 428 27.69 5.01 16.79
N LYS A 429 27.09 4.61 15.67
CA LYS A 429 26.43 5.47 14.69
C LYS A 429 25.01 5.00 14.44
N MET A 430 24.03 5.90 14.54
CA MET A 430 22.63 5.64 14.21
C MET A 430 22.33 6.02 12.75
N ARG A 431 21.62 5.16 12.03
CA ARG A 431 21.21 5.34 10.63
C ARG A 431 19.78 4.83 10.42
N ILE A 432 19.08 5.44 9.47
CA ILE A 432 17.80 4.93 8.97
C ILE A 432 18.00 4.56 7.50
N LEU A 433 17.63 3.33 7.18
CA LEU A 433 17.87 2.70 5.88
C LEU A 433 16.54 2.26 5.27
N GLU A 434 16.43 2.37 3.96
CA GLU A 434 15.32 1.76 3.22
C GLU A 434 15.46 0.22 3.22
N VAL A 435 14.34 -0.49 3.34
CA VAL A 435 14.32 -1.95 3.31
C VAL A 435 14.24 -2.43 1.85
N GLY A 436 15.30 -3.07 1.33
CA GLY A 436 15.31 -3.57 -0.05
C GLY A 436 16.69 -3.91 -0.60
N ARG A 437 16.81 -4.09 -1.92
CA ARG A 437 18.09 -4.41 -2.60
C ARG A 437 19.07 -3.24 -2.60
N ASN A 438 18.58 -2.01 -2.53
CA ASN A 438 19.39 -0.78 -2.50
C ASN A 438 19.35 -0.17 -1.09
N VAL A 439 20.17 -0.69 -0.18
CA VAL A 439 20.26 -0.19 1.19
C VAL A 439 20.88 1.22 1.18
N LYS A 440 20.03 2.24 1.06
CA LYS A 440 20.42 3.64 1.06
C LYS A 440 20.00 4.30 2.37
N GLN A 441 20.85 5.19 2.88
CA GLN A 441 20.46 6.07 3.98
C GLN A 441 19.45 7.09 3.47
N VAL A 442 18.29 7.15 4.12
CA VAL A 442 17.19 8.04 3.75
C VAL A 442 17.05 9.17 4.76
N SER A 443 16.84 10.39 4.25
CA SER A 443 16.50 11.58 5.04
C SER A 443 15.05 11.99 4.86
N GLU A 444 14.39 11.48 3.82
CA GLU A 444 13.04 11.84 3.43
C GLU A 444 12.31 10.58 2.98
N VAL A 445 11.12 10.37 3.53
CA VAL A 445 10.32 9.16 3.39
C VAL A 445 8.84 9.52 3.36
N LYS A 446 7.98 8.60 2.92
CA LYS A 446 6.53 8.75 2.98
C LYS A 446 5.97 8.10 4.23
N LEU A 447 4.79 8.56 4.64
CA LEU A 447 4.04 7.92 5.71
C LEU A 447 3.76 6.44 5.37
N GLY A 448 4.14 5.54 6.28
CA GLY A 448 3.99 4.10 6.11
C GLY A 448 5.15 3.38 5.41
N ASP A 449 6.14 4.10 4.87
CA ASP A 449 7.33 3.48 4.27
C ASP A 449 8.04 2.57 5.27
N GLU A 450 8.54 1.43 4.80
CA GLU A 450 9.25 0.48 5.64
C GLU A 450 10.74 0.83 5.75
N LEU A 451 11.16 1.05 6.99
CA LEU A 451 12.49 1.54 7.32
C LEU A 451 13.18 0.62 8.30
N GLU A 452 14.51 0.60 8.23
CA GLU A 452 15.37 -0.08 9.17
C GLU A 452 16.17 0.95 9.97
N LEU A 453 15.85 1.07 11.26
CA LEU A 453 16.72 1.75 12.21
C LEU A 453 17.92 0.83 12.47
N ARG A 454 19.12 1.32 12.17
CA ARG A 454 20.38 0.59 12.35
C ARG A 454 21.34 1.37 13.22
N ILE A 455 21.86 0.71 14.24
CA ILE A 455 22.89 1.23 15.14
C ILE A 455 24.14 0.39 14.91
N ASP A 456 25.16 0.97 14.29
CA ASP A 456 26.46 0.31 14.11
C ASP A 456 27.39 0.67 15.25
N VAL A 457 27.92 -0.33 15.91
CA VAL A 457 28.88 -0.19 17.01
C VAL A 457 30.29 -0.22 16.45
N ASN A 458 31.09 0.79 16.78
CA ASN A 458 32.45 0.90 16.29
C ASN A 458 33.41 0.12 17.19
N HIS A 459 34.47 -0.41 16.57
CA HIS A 459 35.58 -1.06 17.28
C HIS A 459 36.23 -0.09 18.29
N PRO A 460 36.65 -0.52 19.49
CA PRO A 460 36.80 -1.92 19.96
C PRO A 460 35.55 -2.58 20.55
N TYR A 461 34.40 -1.91 20.55
CA TYR A 461 33.18 -2.42 21.17
C TYR A 461 32.38 -3.34 20.26
N ASN A 462 31.64 -4.27 20.85
CA ASN A 462 30.70 -5.14 20.15
C ASN A 462 29.25 -4.82 20.51
N ALA A 463 28.31 -5.09 19.60
CA ALA A 463 26.88 -4.86 19.84
C ALA A 463 26.31 -5.66 21.03
N THR A 464 26.97 -6.75 21.43
CA THR A 464 26.56 -7.59 22.56
C THR A 464 26.97 -7.02 23.94
N GLN A 465 27.89 -6.04 23.95
CA GLN A 465 28.38 -5.34 25.15
C GLN A 465 27.66 -4.01 25.38
N LEU A 466 26.82 -3.59 24.43
CA LEU A 466 26.05 -2.36 24.48
C LEU A 466 24.56 -2.68 24.51
N ARG A 467 23.83 -1.90 25.28
CA ARG A 467 22.37 -1.96 25.34
C ARG A 467 21.80 -0.66 24.83
N ALA A 468 20.96 -0.75 23.83
CA ALA A 468 20.13 0.35 23.35
C ALA A 468 18.77 0.33 24.07
N GLY A 469 18.41 1.46 24.69
CA GLY A 469 17.11 1.65 25.35
C GLY A 469 16.77 3.14 25.42
N HIS A 470 15.60 3.45 25.99
CA HIS A 470 15.13 4.84 26.11
C HIS A 470 15.15 5.57 24.75
N LEU A 471 14.53 4.94 23.74
CA LEU A 471 14.38 5.52 22.41
C LEU A 471 13.14 6.41 22.41
N ILE A 472 13.31 7.70 22.15
CA ILE A 472 12.23 8.69 22.06
C ILE A 472 12.18 9.22 20.63
N ALA A 473 10.97 9.26 20.07
CA ALA A 473 10.67 10.04 18.87
C ALA A 473 10.11 11.41 19.29
N SER A 474 10.52 12.49 18.66
CA SER A 474 9.98 13.83 18.89
C SER A 474 9.72 14.60 17.59
N SER A 475 8.81 15.56 17.65
CA SER A 475 8.56 16.51 16.57
C SER A 475 9.77 17.43 16.31
N GLY A 476 9.78 18.15 15.18
CA GLY A 476 10.82 19.10 14.83
C GLY A 476 10.99 20.28 15.81
N ASP A 477 9.92 20.68 16.49
CA ASP A 477 9.95 21.69 17.56
C ASP A 477 10.24 21.10 18.94
N GLY A 478 10.16 19.77 19.10
CA GLY A 478 10.37 19.06 20.36
C GLY A 478 9.20 19.15 21.34
N LEU A 479 8.03 19.69 20.93
CA LEU A 479 6.85 19.80 21.80
C LEU A 479 6.12 18.47 21.96
N ASP A 480 6.05 17.68 20.90
CA ASP A 480 5.46 16.35 20.93
C ASP A 480 6.56 15.28 21.04
N SER A 481 6.32 14.27 21.86
CA SER A 481 7.24 13.13 22.01
C SER A 481 6.52 11.82 22.26
N LEU A 482 7.16 10.71 21.83
CA LEU A 482 6.66 9.35 21.96
C LEU A 482 7.81 8.43 22.38
N LEU A 483 7.62 7.69 23.48
CA LEU A 483 8.56 6.67 23.93
C LEU A 483 8.41 5.41 23.09
N LEU A 484 9.42 5.10 22.27
CA LEU A 484 9.46 3.91 21.42
C LEU A 484 10.05 2.69 22.12
N LEU A 485 11.09 2.89 22.94
CA LEU A 485 11.70 1.84 23.76
C LEU A 485 11.91 2.35 25.18
N ASP A 486 11.54 1.56 26.18
CA ASP A 486 11.87 1.85 27.58
C ASP A 486 13.38 1.69 27.84
N TRP A 487 13.83 2.00 29.06
CA TRP A 487 15.23 1.81 29.45
C TRP A 487 15.72 0.36 29.30
N ARG A 488 14.82 -0.64 29.32
CA ARG A 488 15.09 -2.08 29.08
C ARG A 488 15.26 -2.45 27.62
N GLY A 489 14.99 -1.53 26.71
CA GLY A 489 14.94 -1.82 25.28
C GLY A 489 13.66 -2.59 24.91
N CYS A 490 12.61 -2.52 25.74
CA CYS A 490 11.30 -3.10 25.43
C CYS A 490 10.35 -2.00 24.93
N PRO A 491 9.60 -2.23 23.84
CA PRO A 491 8.65 -1.27 23.32
C PRO A 491 7.37 -1.24 24.17
N PRO A 492 6.87 -0.06 24.58
CA PRO A 492 5.56 0.08 25.22
C PRO A 492 4.40 -0.37 24.30
N GLU A 493 4.53 -0.09 22.99
CA GLU A 493 3.56 -0.47 21.97
C GLU A 493 4.29 -1.15 20.78
N PRO A 494 4.39 -2.50 20.78
CA PRO A 494 5.11 -3.25 19.75
C PRO A 494 4.56 -3.09 18.32
N THR A 495 3.31 -2.65 18.18
CA THR A 495 2.71 -2.35 16.87
C THR A 495 3.28 -1.08 16.26
N THR A 496 3.76 -0.13 17.07
CA THR A 496 4.32 1.14 16.61
C THR A 496 5.83 1.00 16.33
N PHE A 497 6.56 0.33 17.22
CA PHE A 497 8.00 0.10 17.06
C PHE A 497 8.41 -1.22 17.73
N PRO A 498 9.20 -2.09 17.08
CA PRO A 498 9.57 -3.38 17.65
C PRO A 498 10.85 -3.34 18.50
N VAL A 499 11.16 -4.47 19.12
CA VAL A 499 12.44 -4.68 19.82
C VAL A 499 13.62 -4.61 18.83
N LEU A 500 14.76 -4.05 19.29
CA LEU A 500 16.02 -4.07 18.54
C LEU A 500 16.63 -5.47 18.54
N ASN A 501 16.80 -6.04 17.35
CA ASN A 501 17.46 -7.33 17.16
C ASN A 501 18.96 -7.14 16.95
N LEU A 502 19.76 -8.00 17.59
CA LEU A 502 21.20 -8.07 17.33
C LEU A 502 21.42 -8.69 15.95
N THR A 503 22.16 -7.98 15.10
CA THR A 503 22.74 -8.51 13.86
C THR A 503 24.25 -8.54 14.03
N PRO A 504 24.81 -9.70 14.45
CA PRO A 504 26.24 -9.86 14.70
C PRO A 504 27.08 -9.55 13.45
N PRO A 505 28.32 -9.04 13.61
CA PRO A 505 29.01 -8.85 14.89
C PRO A 505 28.69 -7.52 15.60
N ASN A 506 28.38 -6.44 14.87
CA ASN A 506 28.45 -5.07 15.41
C ASN A 506 27.23 -4.18 15.12
N SER A 507 26.03 -4.74 14.93
CA SER A 507 24.84 -3.90 14.71
C SER A 507 23.60 -4.32 15.49
N MET A 508 22.83 -3.32 15.93
CA MET A 508 21.46 -3.48 16.45
C MET A 508 20.49 -2.88 15.44
N VAL A 509 19.39 -3.57 15.16
CA VAL A 509 18.47 -3.21 14.09
C VAL A 509 17.01 -3.46 14.43
N ALA A 510 16.14 -2.53 14.04
CA ALA A 510 14.69 -2.67 14.13
C ALA A 510 14.06 -2.20 12.81
N ARG A 511 13.10 -2.97 12.29
CA ARG A 511 12.32 -2.58 11.11
C ARG A 511 10.98 -2.04 11.55
N PHE A 512 10.59 -0.87 11.06
CA PHE A 512 9.36 -0.18 11.47
C PHE A 512 8.76 0.57 10.28
N LYS A 513 7.49 0.94 10.39
CA LYS A 513 6.83 1.79 9.39
C LYS A 513 6.95 3.26 9.79
N ALA A 514 7.23 4.12 8.82
CA ALA A 514 7.33 5.56 9.04
C ALA A 514 6.00 6.13 9.57
N PHE A 515 6.10 6.96 10.61
CA PHE A 515 5.00 7.70 11.23
C PHE A 515 5.42 9.16 11.39
N ARG A 516 4.47 10.06 11.66
CA ARG A 516 4.79 11.49 11.89
C ARG A 516 4.00 12.08 13.05
N PHE A 517 4.41 13.24 13.53
CA PHE A 517 3.56 14.03 14.41
C PHE A 517 2.63 14.93 13.57
N PRO A 518 1.37 15.17 13.99
CA PRO A 518 0.48 16.09 13.28
C PRO A 518 1.07 17.50 13.13
N SER A 519 1.82 17.95 14.15
CA SER A 519 2.42 19.28 14.28
C SER A 519 3.64 19.51 13.39
N SER A 520 4.35 18.47 12.95
CA SER A 520 5.61 18.61 12.20
C SER A 520 5.88 17.40 11.29
N PRO A 521 6.36 17.63 10.04
CA PRO A 521 6.84 16.56 9.17
C PRO A 521 8.22 16.04 9.59
N VAL A 522 8.93 16.74 10.48
CA VAL A 522 10.26 16.34 10.97
C VAL A 522 10.11 15.39 12.15
N LEU A 523 10.69 14.20 12.02
CA LEU A 523 10.76 13.17 13.05
C LEU A 523 12.19 13.03 13.56
N ARG A 524 12.41 13.33 14.84
CA ARG A 524 13.70 13.19 15.52
C ARG A 524 13.71 11.95 16.40
N PHE A 525 14.76 11.16 16.34
CA PHE A 525 15.01 10.03 17.21
C PHE A 525 16.13 10.37 18.19
N SER A 526 15.90 10.13 19.47
CA SER A 526 16.91 10.21 20.53
C SER A 526 17.00 8.88 21.25
N LEU A 527 18.17 8.25 21.25
CA LEU A 527 18.43 6.95 21.86
C LEU A 527 19.49 7.08 22.94
N MET A 528 19.33 6.35 24.04
CA MET A 528 20.38 6.18 25.05
C MET A 528 20.98 4.79 24.98
N MET A 529 22.31 4.72 24.88
CA MET A 529 23.02 3.45 25.02
C MET A 529 23.76 3.37 26.35
N MET A 530 23.80 2.17 26.91
CA MET A 530 24.51 1.83 28.15
C MET A 530 25.49 0.70 27.91
N PHE A 531 26.67 0.80 28.52
CA PHE A 531 27.66 -0.29 28.54
C PHE A 531 27.29 -1.37 29.56
N CYS A 532 27.47 -2.62 29.18
CA CYS A 532 27.45 -3.77 30.08
C CYS A 532 28.88 -4.14 30.47
N ASP A 533 29.13 -4.50 31.72
CA ASP A 533 30.47 -4.91 32.19
C ASP A 533 31.00 -6.15 31.46
N GLN A 534 30.09 -6.96 30.92
CA GLN A 534 30.32 -8.19 30.16
C GLN A 534 29.34 -8.22 28.97
N LEU A 535 28.59 -9.31 28.81
CA LEU A 535 27.50 -9.44 27.84
C LEU A 535 26.18 -8.96 28.45
N CYS A 536 25.40 -8.21 27.68
CA CYS A 536 24.07 -7.79 28.12
C CYS A 536 23.12 -9.00 28.22
N LYS A 537 22.54 -9.23 29.40
CA LYS A 537 21.57 -10.32 29.63
C LYS A 537 20.26 -10.03 28.87
N PRO A 538 19.55 -11.05 28.37
CA PRO A 538 18.22 -10.89 27.78
C PRO A 538 17.17 -10.39 28.79
N SER A 539 16.43 -9.34 28.42
CA SER A 539 15.17 -8.89 29.01
C SER A 539 14.01 -9.55 28.27
N ASP A 540 13.16 -10.28 28.98
CA ASP A 540 11.87 -10.71 28.43
C ASP A 540 10.90 -9.51 28.35
N CYS A 541 10.42 -9.21 27.14
CA CYS A 541 9.43 -8.16 26.88
C CYS A 541 7.99 -8.73 26.78
N GLY A 542 7.80 -10.04 26.93
CA GLY A 542 6.51 -10.73 26.76
C GLY A 542 6.25 -11.18 25.31
N ASN A 543 5.28 -12.09 25.12
CA ASN A 543 4.85 -12.61 23.81
C ASN A 543 5.97 -13.20 22.93
N GLY A 544 7.00 -13.79 23.56
CA GLY A 544 8.16 -14.34 22.83
C GLY A 544 9.14 -13.29 22.31
N GLN A 545 8.96 -12.00 22.66
CA GLN A 545 9.92 -10.94 22.34
C GLN A 545 10.96 -10.82 23.45
N VAL A 546 12.24 -10.89 23.06
CA VAL A 546 13.37 -10.80 23.97
C VAL A 546 14.23 -9.61 23.56
N SER A 547 14.32 -8.61 24.44
CA SER A 547 15.33 -7.55 24.35
C SER A 547 16.57 -7.97 25.14
N TYR A 548 17.65 -7.20 25.12
CA TYR A 548 18.86 -7.49 25.88
C TYR A 548 19.06 -6.44 26.98
N GLY A 549 18.36 -6.62 28.12
CA GLY A 549 18.47 -5.74 29.29
C GLY A 549 18.46 -6.40 30.68
N ARG A 550 18.78 -5.58 31.68
CA ARG A 550 19.03 -5.96 33.09
C ARG A 550 17.73 -6.03 33.89
N ARG A 551 17.55 -7.13 34.65
CA ARG A 551 16.46 -7.30 35.63
C ARG A 551 16.70 -6.40 36.86
N LYS A 552 15.66 -5.69 37.31
CA LYS A 552 15.71 -4.78 38.46
C LYS A 552 15.74 -5.60 39.77
N ARG A 553 16.94 -5.83 40.29
CA ARG A 553 17.30 -6.04 41.72
C ARG A 553 18.83 -6.10 41.78
N ASP A 554 19.47 -4.93 41.79
CA ASP A 554 20.49 -4.61 42.77
C ASP A 554 20.85 -3.13 42.68
N VAL A 555 20.84 -2.46 43.83
CA VAL A 555 21.27 -1.07 44.00
C VAL A 555 22.77 -1.10 44.21
N GLN A 556 23.52 -0.85 43.15
CA GLN A 556 24.87 -0.29 43.24
C GLN A 556 25.15 0.48 41.94
N GLU A 557 25.43 1.77 42.10
CA GLU A 557 25.91 2.69 41.06
C GLU A 557 27.20 2.14 40.43
N ALA A 558 27.06 1.28 39.43
CA ALA A 558 28.12 1.13 38.44
C ALA A 558 28.13 2.40 37.59
N LYS A 559 29.29 3.01 37.38
CA LYS A 559 29.51 4.14 36.48
C LYS A 559 29.15 3.74 35.04
N THR A 560 27.86 3.70 34.71
CA THR A 560 27.40 3.50 33.34
C THR A 560 27.64 4.78 32.55
N LYS A 561 28.53 4.71 31.56
CA LYS A 561 28.71 5.80 30.60
C LYS A 561 27.51 5.80 29.64
N GLU A 562 26.71 6.85 29.69
CA GLU A 562 25.60 7.05 28.76
C GLU A 562 26.14 7.57 27.43
N VAL A 563 25.62 7.02 26.32
CA VAL A 563 25.95 7.49 24.97
C VAL A 563 24.65 7.90 24.29
N PRO A 564 24.36 9.22 24.22
CA PRO A 564 23.20 9.71 23.49
C PRO A 564 23.47 9.64 21.98
N LEU A 565 22.49 9.18 21.20
CA LEU A 565 22.50 9.24 19.75
C LEU A 565 21.26 10.00 19.26
N GLN A 566 21.42 10.83 18.23
CA GLN A 566 20.32 11.59 17.63
C GLN A 566 20.33 11.47 16.10
N LEU A 567 19.13 11.44 15.51
CA LEU A 567 18.93 11.41 14.05
C LEU A 567 17.60 12.08 13.71
N ALA A 568 17.50 12.72 12.55
CA ALA A 568 16.25 13.29 12.05
C ALA A 568 15.94 12.79 10.64
N ILE A 569 14.66 12.60 10.34
CA ILE A 569 14.13 12.36 9.01
C ILE A 569 12.88 13.23 8.78
N VAL A 570 12.53 13.44 7.51
CA VAL A 570 11.31 14.11 7.09
C VAL A 570 10.33 13.05 6.59
N VAL A 571 9.10 13.05 7.11
CA VAL A 571 8.04 12.12 6.74
C VAL A 571 6.92 12.89 6.07
N ARG A 572 6.76 12.71 4.75
CA ARG A 572 5.71 13.36 3.97
C ARG A 572 4.38 12.64 4.07
N SER A 573 3.30 13.40 3.93
CA SER A 573 1.96 12.83 3.76
C SER A 573 1.79 12.21 2.36
N LEU A 574 0.82 11.31 2.22
CA LEU A 574 0.50 10.66 0.93
C LEU A 574 -0.07 11.65 -0.09
N GLU A 575 -0.64 12.77 0.36
CA GLU A 575 -1.32 13.78 -0.47
C GLU A 575 -0.33 14.83 -1.02
N GLU A 576 0.73 15.20 -0.27
CA GLU A 576 1.73 16.21 -0.70
C GLU A 576 2.58 15.81 -1.90
N GLN A 577 2.59 14.54 -2.31
CA GLN A 577 3.45 14.07 -3.40
C GLN A 577 2.79 14.16 -4.78
N GLU A 578 1.46 14.21 -4.85
CA GLU A 578 0.73 14.39 -6.10
C GLU A 578 1.02 15.78 -6.72
N GLU A 579 1.32 16.79 -5.89
CA GLU A 579 1.73 18.13 -6.34
C GLU A 579 3.15 18.18 -6.93
N ILE A 580 4.07 17.29 -6.52
CA ILE A 580 5.47 17.32 -7.02
C ILE A 580 5.55 16.81 -8.46
N ILE A 581 4.71 15.82 -8.81
CA ILE A 581 4.65 15.29 -10.17
C ILE A 581 3.94 16.29 -11.11
N GLY A 582 2.94 17.04 -10.60
CA GLY A 582 2.31 18.14 -11.32
C GLY A 582 3.27 19.31 -11.60
N SER A 583 4.02 19.74 -10.58
CA SER A 583 4.89 20.92 -10.67
C SER A 583 6.15 20.72 -11.51
N GLN A 584 6.70 19.51 -11.63
CA GLN A 584 7.86 19.26 -12.50
C GLN A 584 7.55 19.34 -14.00
N SER A 585 6.28 19.28 -14.40
CA SER A 585 5.86 19.50 -15.79
C SER A 585 5.79 20.97 -16.22
N GLN A 586 6.08 21.91 -15.31
CA GLN A 586 6.03 23.36 -15.55
C GLN A 586 7.38 24.09 -15.39
N ILE A 587 8.47 23.39 -15.02
CA ILE A 587 9.82 24.01 -14.80
C ILE A 587 10.71 23.93 -16.06
N SER A 588 10.11 24.01 -17.25
CA SER A 588 10.87 24.23 -18.48
C SER A 588 10.21 25.31 -19.33
N ASN A 589 10.03 26.49 -18.76
CA ASN A 589 10.07 27.78 -19.46
C ASN A 589 9.81 28.91 -18.45
N ASN A 590 10.87 29.55 -17.95
CA ASN A 590 10.75 30.93 -17.47
C ASN A 590 12.09 31.64 -17.55
N ASN A 591 12.26 32.40 -18.64
CA ASN A 591 13.11 33.58 -18.67
C ASN A 591 12.19 34.80 -18.52
N ASN A 592 12.47 35.59 -17.47
CA ASN A 592 12.20 37.01 -17.23
C ASN A 592 11.10 37.71 -18.05
N ASN A 593 10.09 38.25 -17.35
CA ASN A 593 9.98 39.70 -17.14
C ASN A 593 8.80 40.06 -16.21
N ASN A 594 9.06 41.02 -15.32
CA ASN A 594 8.08 41.71 -14.49
C ASN A 594 7.16 42.58 -15.35
N GLU A 595 5.83 42.47 -15.20
CA GLU A 595 4.95 43.63 -15.07
C GLU A 595 3.52 43.28 -14.65
N ARG A 596 2.93 44.22 -13.91
CA ARG A 596 1.66 44.20 -13.20
C ARG A 596 0.52 44.51 -14.16
N SER A 597 -0.59 43.75 -14.11
CA SER A 597 -2.00 44.22 -14.17
C SER A 597 -2.96 43.16 -14.72
N SER A 598 -4.13 43.08 -14.09
CA SER A 598 -5.41 42.46 -14.44
C SER A 598 -5.50 41.64 -15.74
N ARG A 599 -5.89 40.35 -15.62
CA ARG A 599 -6.42 39.58 -16.76
C ARG A 599 -7.83 39.06 -16.48
N ARG A 600 -8.77 39.67 -17.21
CA ARG A 600 -10.01 39.05 -17.68
C ARG A 600 -9.68 37.91 -18.65
N LEU A 601 -10.57 36.93 -18.62
CA LEU A 601 -10.65 35.72 -19.43
C LEU A 601 -10.89 36.07 -20.91
N GLU A 602 -9.94 35.79 -21.81
CA GLU A 602 -10.24 35.59 -23.25
C GLU A 602 -9.29 34.55 -23.86
N ALA A 603 -9.88 33.66 -24.67
CA ALA A 603 -9.28 32.49 -25.28
C ALA A 603 -8.23 32.86 -26.34
N SER A 604 -7.04 32.25 -26.30
CA SER A 604 -6.02 32.39 -27.35
C SER A 604 -6.16 31.29 -28.41
N VAL A 605 -6.63 31.73 -29.57
CA VAL A 605 -6.52 31.07 -30.87
C VAL A 605 -5.03 30.92 -31.24
N ILE A 606 -4.62 29.71 -31.62
CA ILE A 606 -3.27 29.40 -32.12
C ILE A 606 -3.08 30.05 -33.49
N ARG A 607 -2.06 30.90 -33.62
CA ARG A 607 -1.65 31.55 -34.87
C ARG A 607 -0.56 30.71 -35.54
N ASN A 608 -0.77 30.37 -36.81
CA ASN A 608 0.11 29.58 -37.66
C ASN A 608 1.41 30.34 -37.99
N ASN A 609 2.54 29.63 -37.97
CA ASN A 609 3.80 30.07 -38.60
C ASN A 609 3.68 29.88 -40.12
N GLU A 610 3.63 30.98 -40.87
CA GLU A 610 3.72 30.93 -42.34
C GLU A 610 5.18 30.80 -42.79
N TRP A 611 5.45 29.80 -43.62
CA TRP A 611 6.70 29.65 -44.37
C TRP A 611 6.48 30.21 -45.78
N CYS A 612 7.31 31.15 -46.21
CA CYS A 612 7.24 31.72 -47.55
C CYS A 612 7.73 30.71 -48.60
N ILE A 613 6.83 29.94 -49.20
CA ILE A 613 7.07 29.16 -50.42
C ILE A 613 6.58 29.98 -51.61
N THR A 614 7.47 30.24 -52.57
CA THR A 614 7.08 30.92 -53.81
C THR A 614 6.18 30.00 -54.65
N TRP A 615 5.18 30.59 -55.30
CA TRP A 615 4.13 29.90 -56.05
C TRP A 615 4.60 28.78 -57.01
N PRO A 616 5.73 28.91 -57.75
CA PRO A 616 6.18 27.81 -58.61
C PRO A 616 6.74 26.60 -57.84
N ILE A 617 7.30 26.80 -56.65
CA ILE A 617 7.82 25.70 -55.81
C ILE A 617 6.66 24.93 -55.18
N GLY A 618 5.59 25.62 -54.78
CA GLY A 618 4.37 24.97 -54.26
C GLY A 618 3.70 24.05 -55.30
N LEU A 619 3.65 24.47 -56.56
CA LEU A 619 3.12 23.64 -57.64
C LEU A 619 4.00 22.42 -57.94
N ALA A 620 5.32 22.55 -57.88
CA ALA A 620 6.22 21.42 -58.05
C ALA A 620 6.05 20.36 -56.93
N ILE A 621 5.95 20.81 -55.68
CA ILE A 621 5.80 19.91 -54.52
C ILE A 621 4.45 19.17 -54.57
N THR A 622 3.36 19.86 -54.93
CA THR A 622 2.04 19.23 -55.02
C THR A 622 1.98 18.17 -56.13
N ILE A 623 2.60 18.40 -57.28
CA ILE A 623 2.68 17.40 -58.36
C ILE A 623 3.48 16.17 -57.91
N ILE A 624 4.60 16.35 -57.19
CA ILE A 624 5.41 15.24 -56.67
C ILE A 624 4.63 14.43 -55.62
N LEU A 625 3.88 15.09 -54.74
CA LEU A 625 3.09 14.39 -53.72
C LEU A 625 1.92 13.62 -54.32
N VAL A 626 1.26 14.15 -55.36
CA VAL A 626 0.15 13.47 -56.05
C VAL A 626 0.66 12.27 -56.87
N THR A 627 1.82 12.40 -57.52
CA THR A 627 2.44 11.26 -58.24
C THR A 627 2.90 10.16 -57.28
N MET A 628 3.44 10.51 -56.10
CA MET A 628 3.77 9.53 -55.06
C MET A 628 2.52 8.85 -54.46
N GLN A 629 1.46 9.60 -54.17
CA GLN A 629 0.22 9.02 -53.65
C GLN A 629 -0.41 8.04 -54.65
N THR A 630 -0.44 8.38 -55.94
CA THR A 630 -1.00 7.49 -56.96
C THR A 630 -0.21 6.19 -57.11
N LEU A 631 1.12 6.22 -57.01
CA LEU A 631 1.95 5.02 -57.01
C LEU A 631 1.73 4.13 -55.77
N ILE A 632 1.55 4.74 -54.59
CA ILE A 632 1.27 4.01 -53.34
C ILE A 632 -0.11 3.35 -53.40
N VAL A 633 -1.13 4.04 -53.91
CA VAL A 633 -2.48 3.46 -54.04
C VAL A 633 -2.48 2.29 -55.04
N LEU A 634 -1.77 2.40 -56.17
CA LEU A 634 -1.64 1.29 -57.12
C LEU A 634 -0.87 0.10 -56.51
N GLY A 635 0.16 0.37 -55.71
CA GLY A 635 0.89 -0.64 -54.95
C GLY A 635 0.00 -1.36 -53.93
N CYS A 636 -0.73 -0.61 -53.10
CA CYS A 636 -1.68 -1.15 -52.12
C CYS A 636 -2.80 -1.95 -52.78
N TRP A 637 -3.32 -1.49 -53.93
CA TRP A 637 -4.37 -2.21 -54.66
C TRP A 637 -3.87 -3.55 -55.19
N SER A 638 -2.62 -3.62 -55.67
CA SER A 638 -1.99 -4.88 -56.10
C SER A 638 -1.74 -5.85 -54.94
N PHE A 639 -1.43 -5.34 -53.75
CA PHE A 639 -1.19 -6.14 -52.53
C PHE A 639 -2.49 -6.66 -51.91
N PHE A 640 -3.54 -5.83 -51.86
CA PHE A 640 -4.85 -6.23 -51.33
C PHE A 640 -5.51 -7.32 -52.18
N ARG A 641 -5.31 -7.27 -53.52
CA ARG A 641 -5.80 -8.33 -54.42
C ARG A 641 -5.10 -9.67 -54.20
N ARG A 642 -3.88 -9.70 -53.65
CA ARG A 642 -3.17 -10.93 -53.25
C ARG A 642 -3.51 -11.42 -51.84
N SER A 643 -3.89 -10.52 -50.92
CA SER A 643 -4.13 -10.85 -49.50
C SER A 643 -5.54 -11.38 -49.20
N ASN A 644 -6.55 -11.03 -50.01
CA ASN A 644 -7.95 -11.42 -49.77
C ASN A 644 -8.24 -12.94 -49.92
N GLN A 645 -7.23 -13.76 -50.18
CA GLN A 645 -7.38 -15.21 -50.28
C GLN A 645 -7.01 -15.97 -48.99
N LYS A 646 -6.62 -15.28 -47.90
CA LYS A 646 -6.09 -15.94 -46.67
C LYS A 646 -6.74 -15.60 -45.32
N VAL A 647 -7.72 -14.69 -45.20
CA VAL A 647 -8.18 -14.18 -43.88
C VAL A 647 -9.69 -14.36 -43.65
N ILE A 648 -10.21 -15.59 -43.73
CA ILE A 648 -11.61 -15.91 -43.33
C ILE A 648 -11.69 -16.87 -42.12
N ASN A 649 -10.59 -17.44 -41.64
CA ASN A 649 -10.60 -18.26 -40.43
C ASN A 649 -9.77 -17.59 -39.34
N ASP A 650 -10.44 -16.89 -38.42
CA ASP A 650 -10.15 -16.89 -36.97
C ASP A 650 -10.88 -15.73 -36.27
N ARG A 651 -12.12 -16.01 -35.83
CA ARG A 651 -12.82 -15.24 -34.81
C ARG A 651 -13.55 -16.23 -33.90
N VAL A 652 -13.08 -16.39 -32.67
CA VAL A 652 -13.78 -17.15 -31.62
C VAL A 652 -13.89 -16.24 -30.38
N THR A 653 -15.14 -16.06 -29.93
CA THR A 653 -15.57 -15.26 -28.77
C THR A 653 -15.70 -16.14 -27.52
N LEU A 654 -15.34 -15.58 -26.35
CA LEU A 654 -14.80 -16.29 -25.18
C LEU A 654 -15.76 -16.27 -23.97
N ASN A 655 -16.99 -16.75 -24.13
CA ASN A 655 -18.00 -16.76 -23.06
C ASN A 655 -18.04 -18.09 -22.26
N SER A 656 -17.04 -18.98 -22.37
CA SER A 656 -17.14 -20.38 -21.90
C SER A 656 -16.11 -20.91 -20.91
N ASP A 657 -15.09 -20.15 -20.49
CA ASP A 657 -13.85 -20.79 -19.98
C ASP A 657 -13.75 -21.02 -18.46
N PHE A 658 -14.86 -20.90 -17.72
CA PHE A 658 -14.93 -21.31 -16.31
C PHE A 658 -15.81 -22.53 -16.02
N GLN A 659 -16.19 -23.33 -17.03
CA GLN A 659 -16.83 -24.64 -16.81
C GLN A 659 -16.08 -25.79 -17.50
N PRO A 660 -16.02 -26.99 -16.87
CA PRO A 660 -15.42 -28.16 -17.50
C PRO A 660 -16.36 -28.72 -18.58
N ARG A 661 -15.88 -28.83 -19.83
CA ARG A 661 -16.59 -29.60 -20.85
C ARG A 661 -16.28 -31.09 -20.71
N HIS A 662 -17.32 -31.90 -20.54
CA HIS A 662 -17.28 -33.33 -20.83
C HIS A 662 -17.08 -33.53 -22.34
N VAL A 663 -16.12 -34.37 -22.72
CA VAL A 663 -15.91 -34.81 -24.11
C VAL A 663 -16.52 -36.19 -24.25
N THR A 664 -17.61 -36.31 -24.99
CA THR A 664 -18.10 -37.59 -25.53
C THR A 664 -17.29 -37.92 -26.78
N TRP A 665 -16.71 -39.11 -26.79
CA TRP A 665 -16.09 -39.70 -27.97
C TRP A 665 -17.19 -40.21 -28.92
N ALA A 666 -17.08 -39.90 -30.20
CA ALA A 666 -17.84 -40.56 -31.27
C ALA A 666 -16.91 -40.84 -32.46
N ASP A 667 -16.58 -42.13 -32.54
CA ASP A 667 -16.15 -43.03 -33.60
C ASP A 667 -15.89 -42.58 -35.05
N HIS A 668 -14.81 -43.18 -35.58
CA HIS A 668 -14.60 -43.83 -36.88
C HIS A 668 -15.45 -43.41 -38.10
N GLN A 669 -14.76 -42.92 -39.14
CA GLN A 669 -14.52 -43.67 -40.38
C GLN A 669 -13.33 -43.09 -41.16
#